data_AF-A0A972JBR1-F1
#
_entry.id   AF-A0A972JBR1-F1
#
_cell.length_a   1.000
_cell.length_b   1.000
_cell.length_c   1.000
_cell.angle_alpha   90.00
_cell.angle_beta   90.00
_cell.angle_gamma   90.00
#
_symmetry.space_group_name_H-M   'P 1'
#
loop_
_entity.id
_entity.type
_entity.pdbx_description
1 polymer ?
#
loop_
_entity_poly.entity_id
_entity_poly.type
_entity_poly.pdbx_seq_one_letter_code
_entity_poly.pdbx_strand_id
1 'polypeptide(L)'
;MDDDFDSSLVDPLLEFAHACTEPRVRLAVLDAATHFPLDPRQWHATADAVWEIVESEPAASPARRDALAFAARVPLRSLREQLRQLADTPDEPDADVVAQSLAESGDPSRIAPLLTELASGQTGHFRALAAMPLEDNGVAPADLPSPVARDEDDTRFWRALCLARLGDYSALDEIFTRDENVPPLFWGSPWAAHAEITTIRPIPAPMRDHLLAALALVDADEAAGRISGAAARALRITAWAATGIANAEGSAVEPPHPPRPVSLPPEFDPPEKAAELAARQVHDDAPRFDDAQIGWMIARESARKFIPALLRLARPELATVARTRLLRLIAHAVDAQTGRAFSPYRGAGPSTSTGERLTLIDDYPGALVQAAQRLGLRVVEDLQEKPAREDSEGASGLDYSGCMVDMDHGGAPVSQSVAAGHVASMETAHTSPSDDLDERRVNALLLHEERSHHYFVAGASNTVRCWIGLPQPGIPTANATVQQIKLPPEGLELVVELCWIGKRDGQPDRHGNGPADRLHIPAKRTARSEDCDLTFDVPADIDRLEADIVFTFMGKVFEAVRLSAPVLPAGTADDGLAAPSIEVQFGQREVIRLQERTPISATLTFGPGYMRMFDGSGGKIFDLGNTTPLTNFLNEQLFLKETSLVRRRSQQGLQEGEALLDVDDPDVIELFCNLARHGAALYQQLRGQGFSDPGDRIQLINKDESQHVPLEFVYDRGFPKMGARFCSGWHEALAGDGSRCPSCDAAGGAAQASWSETICPLGFWAIRKVIERFDSTHMHDLSLPAWRRRDLRPLDAALCASTDRVPAEARAALSEALTGHIASPTIAADWDEWERVIAEKSPPLLILLAHHDLDAGLDYLEIGDKALDEHRRWRFRPQLNESLINPAAIEPGPIVLLLGCMTATDVAETGYRSLADNFKHFHASLVLGTMAKVLGRHAGPLACELLAELSAVDTPDADFGSVLRRVRRRMLAHGFLMVLALVAMGDAEWHLPARRQPVPPH
;
A
#
# COMPACT_ATOMS: atom_id res chain seq x y z
N MET A 1 -3.06 12.39 -0.12
CA MET A 1 -4.35 13.07 0.07
C MET A 1 -5.19 12.07 0.84
N ASP A 2 -5.41 12.38 2.11
CA ASP A 2 -6.31 11.67 2.99
C ASP A 2 -7.69 11.59 2.33
N ASP A 3 -8.17 10.38 2.00
CA ASP A 3 -9.56 10.19 1.60
C ASP A 3 -10.43 10.23 2.87
N ASP A 4 -10.56 11.43 3.45
CA ASP A 4 -11.53 11.68 4.50
C ASP A 4 -12.94 11.43 3.94
N PHE A 5 -13.68 10.56 4.62
CA PHE A 5 -15.08 10.31 4.31
C PHE A 5 -15.90 11.59 4.40
N ASP A 6 -16.59 11.97 3.31
CA ASP A 6 -17.52 13.10 3.30
C ASP A 6 -18.79 12.73 4.10
N SER A 7 -18.79 13.05 5.40
CA SER A 7 -19.91 12.76 6.30
C SER A 7 -21.22 13.41 5.87
N SER A 8 -21.18 14.46 5.03
CA SER A 8 -22.38 15.11 4.48
C SER A 8 -23.20 14.23 3.53
N LEU A 9 -22.66 13.09 3.08
CA LEU A 9 -23.40 12.12 2.27
C LEU A 9 -24.56 11.45 3.03
N VAL A 10 -24.49 11.40 4.36
CA VAL A 10 -25.47 10.75 5.23
C VAL A 10 -26.61 11.70 5.59
N ASP A 11 -26.35 13.00 5.67
CA ASP A 11 -27.32 14.01 6.13
C ASP A 11 -28.68 13.93 5.39
N PRO A 12 -28.76 13.74 4.06
CA PRO A 12 -30.04 13.60 3.37
C PRO A 12 -30.87 12.39 3.83
N LEU A 13 -30.22 11.31 4.26
CA LEU A 13 -30.90 10.11 4.79
C LEU A 13 -31.49 10.41 6.17
N LEU A 14 -30.71 11.06 7.05
CA LEU A 14 -31.17 11.43 8.39
C LEU A 14 -32.28 12.49 8.33
N GLU A 15 -32.16 13.50 7.48
CA GLU A 15 -33.22 14.49 7.24
C GLU A 15 -34.51 13.83 6.75
N PHE A 16 -34.41 12.86 5.83
CA PHE A 16 -35.57 12.10 5.37
C PHE A 16 -36.20 11.26 6.49
N ALA A 17 -35.38 10.65 7.36
CA ALA A 17 -35.85 9.88 8.51
C ALA A 17 -36.64 10.74 9.51
N HIS A 18 -36.24 12.00 9.69
CA HIS A 18 -36.92 12.96 10.57
C HIS A 18 -38.22 13.50 9.94
N ALA A 19 -38.22 13.75 8.62
CA ALA A 19 -39.39 14.28 7.92
C ALA A 19 -40.49 13.23 7.69
N CYS A 20 -40.14 11.93 7.64
CA CYS A 20 -41.08 10.87 7.38
C CYS A 20 -41.87 10.48 8.64
N THR A 21 -43.20 10.39 8.53
CA THR A 21 -44.08 9.99 9.64
C THR A 21 -44.36 8.49 9.71
N GLU A 22 -43.90 7.70 8.73
CA GLU A 22 -44.20 6.28 8.63
C GLU A 22 -43.08 5.42 9.25
N PRO A 23 -43.31 4.72 10.37
CA PRO A 23 -42.26 4.05 11.16
C PRO A 23 -41.38 3.10 10.35
N ARG A 24 -42.00 2.25 9.52
CA ARG A 24 -41.26 1.26 8.71
C ARG A 24 -40.36 1.90 7.65
N VAL A 25 -40.76 3.04 7.11
CA VAL A 25 -39.95 3.77 6.13
C VAL A 25 -38.83 4.54 6.83
N ARG A 26 -39.10 5.11 8.01
CA ARG A 26 -38.06 5.70 8.87
C ARG A 26 -36.99 4.68 9.22
N LEU A 27 -37.37 3.49 9.70
CA LEU A 27 -36.41 2.42 10.02
C LEU A 27 -35.59 2.00 8.80
N ALA A 28 -36.19 1.87 7.62
CA ALA A 28 -35.48 1.47 6.42
C ALA A 28 -34.44 2.51 5.96
N VAL A 29 -34.67 3.82 6.17
CA VAL A 29 -33.68 4.85 5.83
C VAL A 29 -32.58 4.95 6.88
N LEU A 30 -32.91 4.77 8.16
CA LEU A 30 -31.93 4.67 9.23
C LEU A 30 -31.02 3.46 9.03
N ASP A 31 -31.58 2.32 8.64
CA ASP A 31 -30.83 1.13 8.26
C ASP A 31 -29.85 1.43 7.12
N ALA A 32 -30.32 2.01 6.01
CA ALA A 32 -29.44 2.43 4.92
C ALA A 32 -28.31 3.39 5.35
N ALA A 33 -28.56 4.28 6.33
CA ALA A 33 -27.54 5.17 6.86
C ALA A 33 -26.42 4.42 7.59
N THR A 34 -26.72 3.33 8.31
CA THR A 34 -25.71 2.53 9.04
C THR A 34 -24.73 1.77 8.15
N HIS A 35 -24.98 1.71 6.84
CA HIS A 35 -24.03 1.18 5.87
C HIS A 35 -22.87 2.15 5.57
N PHE A 36 -22.98 3.41 5.98
CA PHE A 36 -21.89 4.39 5.91
C PHE A 36 -21.01 4.37 7.17
N PRO A 37 -19.75 4.81 7.08
CA PRO A 37 -18.92 5.07 8.25
C PRO A 37 -19.42 6.33 8.99
N LEU A 38 -20.35 6.15 9.92
CA LEU A 38 -20.95 7.26 10.69
C LEU A 38 -20.01 7.78 11.77
N ASP A 39 -19.96 9.11 11.92
CA ASP A 39 -19.30 9.75 13.05
C ASP A 39 -20.16 9.66 14.35
N PRO A 40 -19.60 9.97 15.53
CA PRO A 40 -20.36 9.89 16.78
C PRO A 40 -21.65 10.72 16.78
N ARG A 41 -21.68 11.92 16.19
CA ARG A 41 -22.90 12.76 16.16
C ARG A 41 -23.99 12.11 15.31
N GLN A 42 -23.62 11.52 14.19
CA GLN A 42 -24.54 10.81 13.30
C GLN A 42 -25.09 9.52 13.95
N TRP A 43 -24.27 8.82 14.74
CA TRP A 43 -24.75 7.70 15.57
C TRP A 43 -25.78 8.14 16.62
N HIS A 44 -25.55 9.27 17.30
CA HIS A 44 -26.54 9.82 18.23
C HIS A 44 -27.83 10.24 17.53
N ALA A 45 -27.74 10.91 16.38
CA ALA A 45 -28.93 11.27 15.59
C ALA A 45 -29.73 10.04 15.14
N THR A 46 -29.04 8.96 14.78
CA THR A 46 -29.65 7.67 14.44
C THR A 46 -30.34 7.02 15.65
N ALA A 47 -29.66 7.02 16.80
CA ALA A 47 -30.20 6.52 18.08
C ALA A 47 -31.45 7.28 18.52
N ASP A 48 -31.42 8.61 18.42
CA ASP A 48 -32.55 9.47 18.76
C ASP A 48 -33.74 9.20 17.84
N ALA A 49 -33.51 9.14 16.53
CA ALA A 49 -34.56 8.88 15.55
C ALA A 49 -35.20 7.49 15.71
N VAL A 50 -34.43 6.44 16.07
CA VAL A 50 -35.03 5.13 16.38
C VAL A 50 -35.78 5.16 17.70
N TRP A 51 -35.27 5.86 18.72
CA TRP A 51 -35.91 5.91 20.03
C TRP A 51 -37.24 6.66 19.99
N GLU A 52 -37.36 7.71 19.17
CA GLU A 52 -38.65 8.36 18.89
C GLU A 52 -39.69 7.39 18.31
N ILE A 53 -39.28 6.43 17.49
CA ILE A 53 -40.18 5.39 16.97
C ILE A 53 -40.62 4.46 18.12
N VAL A 54 -39.69 4.06 18.99
CA VAL A 54 -39.98 3.22 20.16
C VAL A 54 -40.96 3.88 21.12
N GLU A 55 -40.85 5.20 21.32
CA GLU A 55 -41.71 5.97 22.23
C GLU A 55 -43.09 6.31 21.63
N SER A 56 -43.16 6.48 20.30
CA SER A 56 -44.41 6.86 19.62
C SER A 56 -45.30 5.66 19.27
N GLU A 57 -44.71 4.48 19.10
CA GLU A 57 -45.45 3.26 18.74
C GLU A 57 -45.96 2.51 19.97
N PRO A 58 -47.17 1.89 19.92
CA PRO A 58 -47.69 1.12 21.02
C PRO A 58 -46.77 -0.06 21.39
N ALA A 59 -46.74 -0.39 22.69
CA ALA A 59 -46.11 -1.60 23.19
C ALA A 59 -46.59 -2.87 22.46
N ALA A 60 -45.69 -3.81 22.18
CA ALA A 60 -45.92 -5.02 21.38
C ALA A 60 -46.36 -4.80 19.92
N SER A 61 -46.38 -3.55 19.43
CA SER A 61 -46.63 -3.29 18.02
C SER A 61 -45.46 -3.79 17.16
N PRO A 62 -45.71 -4.30 15.94
CA PRO A 62 -44.63 -4.71 15.04
C PRO A 62 -43.59 -3.60 14.79
N ALA A 63 -44.03 -2.35 14.67
CA ALA A 63 -43.14 -1.22 14.42
C ALA A 63 -42.22 -0.90 15.61
N ARG A 64 -42.73 -0.95 16.86
CA ARG A 64 -41.91 -0.81 18.07
C ARG A 64 -40.89 -1.94 18.17
N ARG A 65 -41.31 -3.18 17.90
CA ARG A 65 -40.43 -4.36 17.92
C ARG A 65 -39.32 -4.29 16.88
N ASP A 66 -39.66 -3.89 15.65
CA ASP A 66 -38.68 -3.67 14.57
C ASP A 66 -37.67 -2.55 14.96
N ALA A 67 -38.13 -1.49 15.62
CA ALA A 67 -37.28 -0.39 16.10
C ALA A 67 -36.36 -0.82 17.24
N LEU A 68 -36.85 -1.61 18.20
CA LEU A 68 -36.03 -2.17 19.29
C LEU A 68 -34.95 -3.12 18.76
N ALA A 69 -35.29 -3.95 17.76
CA ALA A 69 -34.32 -4.81 17.09
C ALA A 69 -33.25 -4.00 16.34
N PHE A 70 -33.66 -2.91 15.67
CA PHE A 70 -32.74 -1.97 15.05
C PHE A 70 -31.79 -1.31 16.07
N ALA A 71 -32.34 -0.82 17.19
CA ALA A 71 -31.59 -0.14 18.24
C ALA A 71 -30.47 -1.02 18.82
N ALA A 72 -30.66 -2.34 18.88
CA ALA A 72 -29.63 -3.27 19.34
C ALA A 72 -28.38 -3.31 18.45
N ARG A 73 -28.48 -2.89 17.17
CA ARG A 73 -27.35 -2.81 16.22
C ARG A 73 -26.60 -1.48 16.29
N VAL A 74 -27.17 -0.46 16.93
CA VAL A 74 -26.52 0.84 17.10
C VAL A 74 -25.41 0.73 18.15
N PRO A 75 -24.16 1.17 17.86
CA PRO A 75 -23.00 0.91 18.71
C PRO A 75 -22.82 1.96 19.83
N LEU A 76 -23.89 2.49 20.42
CA LEU A 76 -23.80 3.42 21.56
C LEU A 76 -23.94 2.67 22.88
N ARG A 77 -23.04 2.93 23.83
CA ARG A 77 -23.05 2.28 25.14
C ARG A 77 -24.30 2.63 25.93
N SER A 78 -24.70 3.91 25.94
CA SER A 78 -25.90 4.38 26.65
C SER A 78 -27.17 3.65 26.20
N LEU A 79 -27.40 3.58 24.89
CA LEU A 79 -28.52 2.89 24.28
C LEU A 79 -28.48 1.38 24.57
N ARG A 80 -27.27 0.78 24.51
CA ARG A 80 -27.12 -0.64 24.81
C ARG A 80 -27.52 -0.98 26.25
N GLU A 81 -27.15 -0.15 27.20
CA GLU A 81 -27.50 -0.34 28.60
C GLU A 81 -28.99 -0.11 28.87
N GLN A 82 -29.61 0.84 28.18
CA GLN A 82 -31.06 1.02 28.22
C GLN A 82 -31.81 -0.21 27.71
N LEU A 83 -31.34 -0.82 26.61
CA LEU A 83 -31.91 -2.08 26.10
C LEU A 83 -31.69 -3.24 27.07
N ARG A 84 -30.53 -3.34 27.74
CA ARG A 84 -30.30 -4.36 28.78
C ARG A 84 -31.32 -4.24 29.92
N GLN A 85 -31.57 -3.02 30.39
CA GLN A 85 -32.59 -2.78 31.44
C GLN A 85 -33.99 -3.18 30.98
N LEU A 86 -34.36 -2.88 29.73
CA LEU A 86 -35.65 -3.31 29.17
C LEU A 86 -35.78 -4.83 29.08
N ALA A 87 -34.74 -5.53 28.64
CA ALA A 87 -34.73 -6.99 28.56
C ALA A 87 -34.90 -7.68 29.93
N ASP A 88 -34.40 -7.04 30.99
CA ASP A 88 -34.47 -7.57 32.36
C ASP A 88 -35.71 -7.08 33.14
N THR A 89 -36.54 -6.21 32.54
CA THR A 89 -37.75 -5.69 33.17
C THR A 89 -38.89 -6.72 33.08
N PRO A 90 -39.39 -7.29 34.21
CA PRO A 90 -40.33 -8.42 34.17
C PRO A 90 -41.67 -8.13 33.48
N ASP A 91 -42.10 -6.88 33.47
CA ASP A 91 -43.40 -6.43 32.92
C ASP A 91 -43.25 -5.73 31.55
N GLU A 92 -42.06 -5.71 30.94
CA GLU A 92 -41.86 -5.09 29.62
C GLU A 92 -42.36 -6.06 28.52
N PRO A 93 -43.44 -5.70 27.78
CA PRO A 93 -44.04 -6.58 26.79
C PRO A 93 -43.15 -6.90 25.58
N ASP A 94 -42.10 -6.12 25.33
CA ASP A 94 -41.12 -6.34 24.26
C ASP A 94 -39.77 -6.87 24.78
N ALA A 95 -39.69 -7.32 26.03
CA ALA A 95 -38.45 -7.85 26.63
C ALA A 95 -37.88 -9.03 25.84
N ASP A 96 -38.73 -9.86 25.24
CA ASP A 96 -38.35 -11.01 24.43
C ASP A 96 -37.57 -10.61 23.16
N VAL A 97 -38.08 -9.64 22.39
CA VAL A 97 -37.40 -9.16 21.18
C VAL A 97 -36.11 -8.42 21.52
N VAL A 98 -36.09 -7.67 22.63
CA VAL A 98 -34.87 -6.98 23.08
C VAL A 98 -33.82 -8.00 23.50
N ALA A 99 -34.20 -9.00 24.29
CA ALA A 99 -33.31 -10.10 24.69
C ALA A 99 -32.75 -10.87 23.49
N GLN A 100 -33.59 -11.18 22.50
CA GLN A 100 -33.19 -11.84 21.27
C GLN A 100 -32.22 -10.97 20.46
N SER A 101 -32.55 -9.69 20.27
CA SER A 101 -31.73 -8.76 19.47
C SER A 101 -30.38 -8.46 20.12
N LEU A 102 -30.35 -8.37 21.46
CA LEU A 102 -29.09 -8.28 22.22
C LEU A 102 -28.24 -9.55 22.03
N ALA A 103 -28.86 -10.73 21.97
CA ALA A 103 -28.14 -11.98 21.73
C ALA A 103 -27.59 -12.06 20.29
N GLU A 104 -28.38 -11.64 19.30
CA GLU A 104 -27.95 -11.54 17.89
C GLU A 104 -26.80 -10.53 17.71
N SER A 105 -26.77 -9.45 18.48
CA SER A 105 -25.67 -8.48 18.53
C SER A 105 -24.46 -8.92 19.38
N GLY A 106 -24.44 -10.17 19.88
CA GLY A 106 -23.34 -10.72 20.69
C GLY A 106 -23.14 -10.02 22.04
N ASP A 107 -24.22 -9.51 22.65
CA ASP A 107 -24.11 -8.78 23.91
C ASP A 107 -23.82 -9.70 25.11
N PRO A 108 -22.78 -9.42 25.92
CA PRO A 108 -22.40 -10.28 27.05
C PRO A 108 -23.48 -10.44 28.12
N SER A 109 -24.43 -9.51 28.23
CA SER A 109 -25.53 -9.64 29.21
C SER A 109 -26.41 -10.87 28.96
N ARG A 110 -26.38 -11.41 27.74
CA ARG A 110 -27.19 -12.57 27.34
C ARG A 110 -26.51 -13.91 27.59
N ILE A 111 -25.21 -13.94 27.96
CA ILE A 111 -24.46 -15.18 28.19
C ILE A 111 -25.12 -16.04 29.28
N ALA A 112 -25.35 -15.50 30.48
CA ALA A 112 -25.91 -16.27 31.60
C ALA A 112 -27.36 -16.77 31.34
N PRO A 113 -28.28 -15.96 30.79
CA PRO A 113 -29.60 -16.44 30.36
C PRO A 113 -29.51 -17.58 29.34
N LEU A 114 -28.68 -17.46 28.30
CA LEU A 114 -28.54 -18.49 27.26
C LEU A 114 -27.93 -19.79 27.81
N LEU A 115 -26.96 -19.71 28.73
CA LEU A 115 -26.42 -20.89 29.43
C LEU A 115 -27.48 -21.59 30.28
N THR A 116 -28.37 -20.83 30.93
CA THR A 116 -29.50 -21.40 31.70
C THR A 116 -30.49 -22.13 30.78
N GLU A 117 -30.79 -21.55 29.62
CA GLU A 117 -31.65 -22.16 28.62
C GLU A 117 -31.00 -23.40 27.95
N LEU A 118 -29.68 -23.38 27.73
CA LEU A 118 -28.93 -24.55 27.30
C LEU A 118 -29.00 -25.69 28.32
N ALA A 119 -28.85 -25.40 29.61
CA ALA A 119 -29.00 -26.38 30.68
C ALA A 119 -30.43 -26.97 30.73
N SER A 120 -31.43 -26.25 30.21
CA SER A 120 -32.81 -26.71 30.06
C SER A 120 -33.07 -27.52 28.78
N GLY A 121 -32.05 -27.69 27.92
CA GLY A 121 -32.08 -28.51 26.71
C GLY A 121 -32.29 -27.74 25.40
N GLN A 122 -32.19 -26.41 25.41
CA GLN A 122 -32.34 -25.57 24.21
C GLN A 122 -31.01 -25.42 23.46
N THR A 123 -30.59 -26.47 22.76
CA THR A 123 -29.26 -26.59 22.13
C THR A 123 -29.02 -25.65 20.94
N GLY A 124 -30.05 -25.00 20.40
CA GLY A 124 -29.93 -24.00 19.33
C GLY A 124 -29.16 -22.73 19.71
N HIS A 125 -28.93 -22.48 21.01
CA HIS A 125 -28.28 -21.27 21.50
C HIS A 125 -26.76 -21.23 21.37
N PHE A 126 -26.11 -22.35 21.02
CA PHE A 126 -24.65 -22.36 20.80
C PHE A 126 -24.20 -21.38 19.72
N ARG A 127 -25.02 -21.15 18.69
CA ARG A 127 -24.67 -20.19 17.64
C ARG A 127 -24.57 -18.77 18.18
N ALA A 128 -25.52 -18.35 19.00
CA ALA A 128 -25.50 -17.02 19.62
C ALA A 128 -24.32 -16.88 20.59
N LEU A 129 -24.03 -17.92 21.38
CA LEU A 129 -22.88 -17.93 22.29
C LEU A 129 -21.53 -17.88 21.56
N ALA A 130 -21.40 -18.50 20.39
CA ALA A 130 -20.17 -18.46 19.60
C ALA A 130 -19.79 -17.03 19.15
N ALA A 131 -20.76 -16.12 19.07
CA ALA A 131 -20.56 -14.70 18.77
C ALA A 131 -20.30 -13.82 20.00
N MET A 132 -20.33 -14.38 21.21
CA MET A 132 -20.12 -13.66 22.46
C MET A 132 -18.69 -13.87 23.00
N PRO A 133 -18.14 -12.90 23.75
CA PRO A 133 -16.81 -13.01 24.34
C PRO A 133 -16.85 -13.89 25.61
N LEU A 134 -17.06 -15.19 25.44
CA LEU A 134 -17.14 -16.16 26.55
C LEU A 134 -15.86 -16.16 27.39
N GLU A 135 -14.73 -16.02 26.71
CA GLU A 135 -13.37 -15.90 27.25
C GLU A 135 -13.21 -14.79 28.29
N ASP A 136 -13.96 -13.70 28.16
CA ASP A 136 -13.87 -12.52 29.03
C ASP A 136 -14.94 -12.50 30.14
N ASN A 137 -15.87 -13.46 30.13
CA ASN A 137 -17.07 -13.44 30.97
C ASN A 137 -17.16 -14.63 31.94
N GLY A 138 -16.01 -15.26 32.24
CA GLY A 138 -15.90 -16.27 33.29
C GLY A 138 -16.61 -17.59 33.01
N VAL A 139 -16.89 -17.89 31.73
CA VAL A 139 -17.48 -19.16 31.30
C VAL A 139 -16.40 -20.23 31.23
N ALA A 140 -16.62 -21.37 31.87
CA ALA A 140 -15.73 -22.53 31.77
C ALA A 140 -16.25 -23.53 30.70
N PRO A 141 -15.37 -24.35 30.09
CA PRO A 141 -15.79 -25.41 29.17
C PRO A 141 -16.83 -26.38 29.76
N ALA A 142 -16.81 -26.57 31.09
CA ALA A 142 -17.77 -27.40 31.82
C ALA A 142 -19.20 -26.82 31.87
N ASP A 143 -19.36 -25.51 31.65
CA ASP A 143 -20.65 -24.83 31.63
C ASP A 143 -21.39 -25.03 30.29
N LEU A 144 -20.70 -25.55 29.27
CA LEU A 144 -21.25 -25.83 27.94
C LEU A 144 -21.70 -27.31 27.84
N PRO A 145 -23.03 -27.60 27.97
CA PRO A 145 -23.52 -28.97 27.98
C PRO A 145 -23.18 -29.71 26.69
N SER A 146 -22.98 -31.02 26.75
CA SER A 146 -22.77 -31.82 25.54
C SER A 146 -24.08 -31.98 24.77
N PRO A 147 -24.09 -31.88 23.43
CA PRO A 147 -25.29 -32.10 22.63
C PRO A 147 -25.77 -33.55 22.81
N VAL A 148 -27.08 -33.74 22.85
CA VAL A 148 -27.69 -35.07 22.91
C VAL A 148 -27.55 -35.74 21.54
N ALA A 149 -27.52 -37.08 21.47
CA ALA A 149 -27.36 -37.83 20.21
C ALA A 149 -28.45 -37.55 19.13
N ARG A 150 -29.49 -36.77 19.43
CA ARG A 150 -30.54 -36.32 18.50
C ARG A 150 -30.36 -34.89 17.99
N ASP A 151 -29.37 -34.15 18.49
CA ASP A 151 -29.12 -32.78 18.05
C ASP A 151 -28.51 -32.78 16.64
N GLU A 152 -28.86 -31.75 15.86
CA GLU A 152 -28.41 -31.58 14.47
C GLU A 152 -26.88 -31.37 14.42
N ASP A 153 -26.23 -31.85 13.34
CA ASP A 153 -24.77 -31.80 13.23
C ASP A 153 -24.20 -30.35 13.27
N ASP A 154 -24.99 -29.36 12.85
CA ASP A 154 -24.65 -27.93 12.97
C ASP A 154 -24.50 -27.49 14.44
N THR A 155 -25.30 -28.06 15.37
CA THR A 155 -25.23 -27.76 16.81
C THR A 155 -23.87 -28.14 17.40
N ARG A 156 -23.30 -29.28 16.96
CA ARG A 156 -21.96 -29.71 17.40
C ARG A 156 -20.88 -28.74 16.93
N PHE A 157 -21.00 -28.23 15.72
CA PHE A 157 -20.08 -27.24 15.17
C PHE A 157 -20.11 -25.92 15.94
N TRP A 158 -21.29 -25.36 16.19
CA TRP A 158 -21.40 -24.13 16.98
C TRP A 158 -20.88 -24.28 18.41
N ARG A 159 -21.09 -25.45 19.03
CA ARG A 159 -20.50 -25.76 20.33
C ARG A 159 -18.97 -25.86 20.26
N ALA A 160 -18.42 -26.49 19.22
CA ALA A 160 -16.98 -26.59 19.02
C ALA A 160 -16.34 -25.20 18.87
N LEU A 161 -17.00 -24.27 18.19
CA LEU A 161 -16.57 -22.86 18.15
C LEU A 161 -16.61 -22.21 19.54
N CYS A 162 -17.65 -22.44 20.35
CA CYS A 162 -17.70 -21.94 21.73
C CYS A 162 -16.54 -22.48 22.59
N LEU A 163 -16.21 -23.78 22.47
CA LEU A 163 -15.09 -24.40 23.18
C LEU A 163 -13.75 -23.87 22.71
N ALA A 164 -13.59 -23.64 21.41
CA ALA A 164 -12.37 -23.08 20.83
C ALA A 164 -12.11 -21.66 21.36
N ARG A 165 -13.15 -20.84 21.58
CA ARG A 165 -13.00 -19.53 22.25
C ARG A 165 -12.42 -19.66 23.66
N LEU A 166 -12.79 -20.72 24.37
CA LEU A 166 -12.32 -21.03 25.72
C LEU A 166 -10.96 -21.77 25.74
N GLY A 167 -10.31 -21.93 24.58
CA GLY A 167 -9.00 -22.57 24.45
C GLY A 167 -9.02 -24.10 24.32
N ASP A 168 -10.19 -24.72 24.16
CA ASP A 168 -10.31 -26.16 23.87
C ASP A 168 -10.64 -26.37 22.38
N TYR A 169 -9.61 -26.71 21.60
CA TYR A 169 -9.72 -26.90 20.16
C TYR A 169 -10.08 -28.34 19.74
N SER A 170 -10.12 -29.28 20.69
CA SER A 170 -10.23 -30.71 20.39
C SER A 170 -11.49 -31.07 19.59
N ALA A 171 -12.63 -30.51 19.99
CA ALA A 171 -13.91 -30.71 19.31
C ALA A 171 -13.95 -30.06 17.93
N LEU A 172 -13.23 -28.94 17.73
CA LEU A 172 -13.17 -28.24 16.46
C LEU A 172 -12.28 -28.99 15.47
N ASP A 173 -11.14 -29.49 15.93
CA ASP A 173 -10.22 -30.30 15.12
C ASP A 173 -10.88 -31.62 14.68
N GLU A 174 -11.64 -32.27 15.57
CA GLU A 174 -12.36 -33.51 15.27
C GLU A 174 -13.34 -33.35 14.09
N ILE A 175 -14.03 -32.22 14.01
CA ILE A 175 -14.97 -31.90 12.91
C ILE A 175 -14.26 -31.90 11.56
N PHE A 176 -13.02 -31.43 11.51
CA PHE A 176 -12.25 -31.32 10.27
C PHE A 176 -11.41 -32.56 9.95
N THR A 177 -11.61 -33.70 10.62
CA THR A 177 -10.84 -34.92 10.31
C THR A 177 -11.42 -35.76 9.16
N ARG A 178 -12.76 -35.81 9.03
CA ARG A 178 -13.47 -36.70 8.10
C ARG A 178 -14.72 -36.05 7.52
N ASP A 179 -15.07 -36.40 6.29
CA ASP A 179 -16.27 -35.89 5.62
C ASP A 179 -17.57 -36.20 6.38
N GLU A 180 -17.63 -37.33 7.11
CA GLU A 180 -18.79 -37.72 7.92
C GLU A 180 -19.05 -36.79 9.12
N ASN A 181 -18.05 -36.00 9.51
CA ASN A 181 -18.14 -35.04 10.62
C ASN A 181 -18.45 -33.61 10.13
N VAL A 182 -18.42 -33.36 8.82
CA VAL A 182 -18.64 -32.02 8.26
C VAL A 182 -20.13 -31.65 8.33
N PRO A 183 -20.49 -30.56 9.02
CA PRO A 183 -21.89 -30.25 9.27
C PRO A 183 -22.61 -29.78 7.98
N PRO A 184 -23.94 -29.97 7.88
CA PRO A 184 -24.78 -29.55 6.76
C PRO A 184 -24.55 -28.11 6.28
N LEU A 185 -24.19 -27.20 7.19
CA LEU A 185 -23.79 -25.83 6.88
C LEU A 185 -22.83 -25.70 5.67
N PHE A 186 -21.90 -26.66 5.48
CA PHE A 186 -20.91 -26.62 4.39
C PHE A 186 -21.33 -27.34 3.10
N TRP A 187 -22.49 -28.02 3.08
CA TRP A 187 -22.95 -28.80 1.93
C TRP A 187 -23.55 -27.92 0.82
N GLY A 188 -23.85 -26.66 1.13
CA GLY A 188 -24.36 -25.67 0.20
C GLY A 188 -23.29 -24.74 -0.38
N SER A 189 -23.71 -23.51 -0.67
CA SER A 189 -22.82 -22.44 -1.11
C SER A 189 -21.75 -22.18 -0.04
N PRO A 190 -20.44 -22.09 -0.41
CA PRO A 190 -19.40 -21.78 0.57
C PRO A 190 -19.59 -20.40 1.22
N TRP A 191 -20.33 -19.52 0.55
CA TRP A 191 -20.66 -18.18 1.02
C TRP A 191 -21.74 -18.17 2.11
N ALA A 192 -22.62 -19.18 2.13
CA ALA A 192 -23.58 -19.31 3.21
C ALA A 192 -22.84 -19.64 4.52
N ALA A 193 -21.98 -20.65 4.50
CA ALA A 193 -21.13 -20.99 5.64
C ALA A 193 -20.21 -19.83 6.05
N HIS A 194 -19.59 -19.15 5.08
CA HIS A 194 -18.71 -18.01 5.35
C HIS A 194 -19.45 -16.85 6.03
N ALA A 195 -20.62 -16.46 5.54
CA ALA A 195 -21.41 -15.39 6.12
C ALA A 195 -21.87 -15.72 7.56
N GLU A 196 -22.28 -16.96 7.78
CA GLU A 196 -22.74 -17.45 9.07
C GLU A 196 -21.59 -17.48 10.10
N ILE A 197 -20.40 -17.92 9.71
CA ILE A 197 -19.24 -17.98 10.59
C ILE A 197 -18.67 -16.59 10.86
N THR A 198 -18.78 -15.65 9.90
CA THR A 198 -18.27 -14.28 10.08
C THR A 198 -18.91 -13.56 11.27
N THR A 199 -20.12 -13.95 11.70
CA THR A 199 -20.79 -13.34 12.86
C THR A 199 -20.10 -13.63 14.20
N ILE A 200 -19.14 -14.55 14.25
CA ILE A 200 -18.43 -14.87 15.50
C ILE A 200 -17.32 -13.88 15.83
N ARG A 201 -17.04 -12.91 14.96
CA ARG A 201 -15.92 -11.98 15.13
C ARG A 201 -16.23 -10.86 16.12
N PRO A 202 -15.22 -10.37 16.86
CA PRO A 202 -13.83 -10.86 16.89
C PRO A 202 -13.72 -12.19 17.64
N ILE A 203 -12.72 -13.01 17.28
CA ILE A 203 -12.36 -14.24 18.00
C ILE A 203 -11.12 -14.02 18.88
N PRO A 204 -10.91 -14.80 19.95
CA PRO A 204 -9.70 -14.72 20.77
C PRO A 204 -8.43 -14.97 19.96
N ALA A 205 -7.34 -14.26 20.30
CA ALA A 205 -6.04 -14.47 19.64
C ALA A 205 -5.59 -15.94 19.64
N PRO A 206 -5.71 -16.71 20.74
CA PRO A 206 -5.36 -18.14 20.73
C PRO A 206 -6.17 -18.97 19.73
N MET A 207 -7.48 -18.68 19.58
CA MET A 207 -8.34 -19.34 18.60
C MET A 207 -7.97 -18.94 17.17
N ARG A 208 -7.64 -17.66 16.94
CA ARG A 208 -7.16 -17.15 15.65
C ARG A 208 -5.87 -17.86 15.24
N ASP A 209 -4.89 -17.93 16.12
CA ASP A 209 -3.59 -18.56 15.86
C ASP A 209 -3.74 -20.05 15.54
N HIS A 210 -4.60 -20.75 16.28
CA HIS A 210 -4.92 -22.15 16.02
C HIS A 210 -5.51 -22.36 14.62
N LEU A 211 -6.49 -21.54 14.22
CA LEU A 211 -7.11 -21.61 12.89
C LEU A 211 -6.13 -21.29 11.77
N LEU A 212 -5.23 -20.31 11.97
CA LEU A 212 -4.18 -19.97 11.00
C LEU A 212 -3.14 -21.09 10.87
N ALA A 213 -2.74 -21.71 11.98
CA ALA A 213 -1.84 -22.85 11.98
C ALA A 213 -2.44 -24.07 11.25
N ALA A 214 -3.72 -24.36 11.52
CA ALA A 214 -4.46 -25.42 10.83
C ALA A 214 -4.59 -25.13 9.32
N LEU A 215 -4.88 -23.87 8.95
CA LEU A 215 -4.97 -23.45 7.55
C LEU A 215 -3.62 -23.58 6.81
N ALA A 216 -2.50 -23.25 7.46
CA ALA A 216 -1.17 -23.36 6.86
C ALA A 216 -0.77 -24.81 6.53
N LEU A 217 -1.35 -25.79 7.23
CA LEU A 217 -1.08 -27.22 7.05
C LEU A 217 -2.10 -27.94 6.16
N VAL A 218 -3.24 -27.31 5.85
CA VAL A 218 -4.39 -27.98 5.21
C VAL A 218 -4.04 -28.66 3.88
N ASP A 219 -3.26 -28.01 3.03
CA ASP A 219 -2.88 -28.55 1.73
C ASP A 219 -1.94 -29.76 1.86
N ALA A 220 -1.03 -29.70 2.83
CA ALA A 220 -0.09 -30.79 3.12
C ALA A 220 -0.79 -31.98 3.78
N ASP A 221 -1.78 -31.72 4.63
CA ASP A 221 -2.61 -32.75 5.25
C ASP A 221 -3.55 -33.40 4.24
N GLU A 222 -4.13 -32.63 3.32
CA GLU A 222 -4.98 -33.14 2.24
C GLU A 222 -4.17 -34.01 1.29
N ALA A 223 -2.98 -33.55 0.87
CA ALA A 223 -2.06 -34.33 0.04
C ALA A 223 -1.57 -35.62 0.71
N ALA A 224 -1.46 -35.62 2.04
CA ALA A 224 -1.06 -36.79 2.82
C ALA A 224 -2.24 -37.70 3.22
N GLY A 225 -3.48 -37.35 2.85
CA GLY A 225 -4.69 -38.09 3.21
C GLY A 225 -5.02 -38.09 4.71
N ARG A 226 -4.49 -37.11 5.47
CA ARG A 226 -4.81 -36.91 6.89
C ARG A 226 -6.15 -36.21 7.10
N ILE A 227 -6.58 -35.44 6.10
CA ILE A 227 -7.89 -34.76 6.02
C ILE A 227 -8.51 -35.07 4.66
N SER A 228 -9.84 -35.23 4.63
CA SER A 228 -10.59 -35.43 3.38
C SER A 228 -10.92 -34.11 2.70
N GLY A 229 -11.24 -34.13 1.40
CA GLY A 229 -11.44 -32.89 0.62
C GLY A 229 -12.61 -32.02 1.10
N ALA A 230 -13.72 -32.59 1.56
CA ALA A 230 -14.84 -31.79 2.07
C ALA A 230 -14.51 -31.19 3.45
N ALA A 231 -13.81 -31.94 4.30
CA ALA A 231 -13.29 -31.45 5.58
C ALA A 231 -12.24 -30.35 5.41
N ALA A 232 -11.31 -30.51 4.45
CA ALA A 232 -10.32 -29.48 4.11
C ALA A 232 -10.99 -28.20 3.58
N ARG A 233 -12.03 -28.32 2.76
CA ARG A 233 -12.84 -27.18 2.31
C ARG A 233 -13.58 -26.51 3.48
N ALA A 234 -14.17 -27.27 4.39
CA ALA A 234 -14.86 -26.72 5.56
C ALA A 234 -13.89 -25.99 6.52
N LEU A 235 -12.69 -26.54 6.73
CA LEU A 235 -11.62 -25.90 7.51
C LEU A 235 -11.20 -24.57 6.88
N ARG A 236 -10.95 -24.54 5.56
CA ARG A 236 -10.59 -23.31 4.83
C ARG A 236 -11.67 -22.23 5.02
N ILE A 237 -12.93 -22.56 4.76
CA ILE A 237 -14.05 -21.62 4.90
C ILE A 237 -14.15 -21.12 6.35
N THR A 238 -14.01 -22.01 7.34
CA THR A 238 -14.06 -21.65 8.76
C THR A 238 -12.92 -20.72 9.15
N ALA A 239 -11.68 -21.05 8.77
CA ALA A 239 -10.52 -20.22 9.06
C ALA A 239 -10.64 -18.85 8.38
N TRP A 240 -10.97 -18.80 7.09
CA TRP A 240 -11.17 -17.55 6.36
C TRP A 240 -12.29 -16.68 6.97
N ALA A 241 -13.43 -17.29 7.28
CA ALA A 241 -14.58 -16.60 7.86
C ALA A 241 -14.40 -16.19 9.31
N ALA A 242 -13.67 -16.94 10.14
CA ALA A 242 -13.47 -16.58 11.54
C ALA A 242 -12.34 -15.56 11.72
N THR A 243 -11.29 -15.61 10.88
CA THR A 243 -10.10 -14.75 11.00
C THR A 243 -10.18 -13.46 10.17
N GLY A 244 -10.99 -13.44 9.11
CA GLY A 244 -11.12 -12.28 8.22
C GLY A 244 -10.04 -12.14 7.15
N ILE A 245 -9.12 -13.09 7.03
CA ILE A 245 -8.01 -13.00 6.07
C ILE A 245 -8.44 -13.21 4.61
N ALA A 246 -9.58 -13.87 4.38
CA ALA A 246 -10.06 -14.18 3.04
C ALA A 246 -11.59 -14.34 2.98
N ASN A 247 -12.13 -14.18 1.77
CA ASN A 247 -13.52 -14.47 1.44
C ASN A 247 -13.74 -15.99 1.26
N ALA A 248 -14.97 -16.42 0.97
CA ALA A 248 -15.31 -17.84 0.86
C ALA A 248 -14.62 -18.59 -0.32
N GLU A 249 -13.91 -17.86 -1.19
CA GLU A 249 -13.13 -18.39 -2.32
C GLU A 249 -11.61 -18.31 -2.09
N GLY A 250 -11.16 -17.80 -0.93
CA GLY A 250 -9.74 -17.67 -0.61
C GLY A 250 -9.08 -16.40 -1.15
N SER A 251 -9.85 -15.43 -1.68
CA SER A 251 -9.30 -14.11 -2.03
C SER A 251 -9.25 -13.22 -0.81
N ALA A 252 -8.23 -12.36 -0.70
CA ALA A 252 -8.11 -11.40 0.40
C ALA A 252 -9.37 -10.53 0.50
N VAL A 253 -9.82 -10.26 1.73
CA VAL A 253 -10.91 -9.30 1.98
C VAL A 253 -10.28 -7.92 2.07
N GLU A 254 -10.65 -7.02 1.16
CA GLU A 254 -10.22 -5.63 1.24
C GLU A 254 -10.90 -4.93 2.43
N PRO A 255 -10.18 -4.08 3.18
CA PRO A 255 -10.79 -3.32 4.26
C PRO A 255 -11.85 -2.36 3.68
N PRO A 256 -12.93 -2.06 4.43
CA PRO A 256 -13.91 -1.08 4.00
C PRO A 256 -13.25 0.26 3.70
N HIS A 257 -13.63 0.88 2.59
CA HIS A 257 -13.10 2.17 2.16
C HIS A 257 -14.24 3.19 1.98
N PRO A 258 -13.94 4.51 1.89
CA PRO A 258 -14.96 5.51 1.57
C PRO A 258 -15.70 5.16 0.26
N PRO A 259 -17.01 5.48 0.15
CA PRO A 259 -17.85 5.06 -0.97
C PRO A 259 -17.35 5.64 -2.29
N ARG A 260 -16.99 4.77 -3.25
CA ARG A 260 -16.54 5.13 -4.60
C ARG A 260 -17.37 4.41 -5.67
N PRO A 261 -17.63 5.05 -6.83
CA PRO A 261 -18.30 4.38 -7.94
C PRO A 261 -17.61 3.08 -8.36
N VAL A 262 -18.40 2.02 -8.57
CA VAL A 262 -17.89 0.71 -8.98
C VAL A 262 -17.90 0.57 -10.51
N SER A 263 -16.92 -0.14 -11.04
CA SER A 263 -16.89 -0.56 -12.45
C SER A 263 -17.52 -1.95 -12.57
N LEU A 264 -18.42 -2.14 -13.55
CA LEU A 264 -19.19 -3.37 -13.69
C LEU A 264 -18.84 -4.11 -15.00
N PRO A 265 -18.92 -5.45 -15.01
CA PRO A 265 -18.91 -6.22 -16.24
C PRO A 265 -20.07 -5.84 -17.17
N PRO A 266 -19.92 -5.98 -18.50
CA PRO A 266 -20.94 -5.56 -19.48
C PRO A 266 -22.36 -6.12 -19.24
N GLU A 267 -22.48 -7.33 -18.71
CA GLU A 267 -23.76 -7.96 -18.37
C GLU A 267 -24.51 -7.29 -17.20
N PHE A 268 -23.78 -6.57 -16.33
CA PHE A 268 -24.31 -5.81 -15.20
C PHE A 268 -24.17 -4.30 -15.41
N ASP A 269 -23.88 -3.84 -16.63
CA ASP A 269 -23.71 -2.41 -16.95
C ASP A 269 -24.78 -1.86 -17.91
N PRO A 270 -26.07 -1.83 -17.51
CA PRO A 270 -27.12 -1.18 -18.27
C PRO A 270 -26.87 0.33 -18.45
N PRO A 271 -27.27 0.91 -19.60
CA PRO A 271 -27.19 2.35 -19.85
C PRO A 271 -28.14 3.19 -19.00
N GLU A 272 -29.16 2.59 -18.38
CA GLU A 272 -30.13 3.28 -17.52
C GLU A 272 -29.50 3.85 -16.24
N LYS A 273 -30.02 5.00 -15.80
CA LYS A 273 -29.57 5.65 -14.57
C LYS A 273 -30.10 4.96 -13.31
N ALA A 274 -29.46 5.20 -12.17
CA ALA A 274 -29.81 4.64 -10.86
C ALA A 274 -31.30 4.79 -10.53
N ALA A 275 -31.88 5.97 -10.78
CA ALA A 275 -33.31 6.23 -10.53
C ALA A 275 -34.23 5.40 -11.44
N GLU A 276 -33.87 5.21 -12.71
CA GLU A 276 -34.65 4.44 -13.68
C GLU A 276 -34.60 2.95 -13.34
N LEU A 277 -33.42 2.46 -12.96
CA LEU A 277 -33.20 1.09 -12.50
C LEU A 277 -33.99 0.79 -11.23
N ALA A 278 -33.90 1.66 -10.22
CA ALA A 278 -34.62 1.50 -8.97
C ALA A 278 -36.13 1.58 -9.18
N ALA A 279 -36.62 2.52 -10.01
CA ALA A 279 -38.03 2.62 -10.35
C ALA A 279 -38.53 1.34 -11.04
N ARG A 280 -37.80 0.81 -12.03
CA ARG A 280 -38.16 -0.45 -12.70
C ARG A 280 -38.18 -1.62 -11.72
N GLN A 281 -37.12 -1.78 -10.93
CA GLN A 281 -36.98 -2.90 -10.00
C GLN A 281 -38.15 -3.02 -9.01
N VAL A 282 -38.69 -1.88 -8.59
CA VAL A 282 -39.78 -1.81 -7.61
C VAL A 282 -41.16 -2.05 -8.24
N HIS A 283 -41.31 -1.90 -9.56
CA HIS A 283 -42.56 -2.14 -10.28
C HIS A 283 -42.60 -3.52 -10.98
N ASP A 284 -41.46 -4.16 -11.21
CA ASP A 284 -41.41 -5.48 -11.85
C ASP A 284 -41.86 -6.59 -10.88
N ASP A 285 -42.90 -7.34 -11.27
CA ASP A 285 -43.42 -8.49 -10.50
C ASP A 285 -42.47 -9.70 -10.52
N ALA A 286 -41.58 -9.78 -11.52
CA ALA A 286 -40.57 -10.82 -11.68
C ALA A 286 -39.27 -10.23 -12.26
N PRO A 287 -38.50 -9.48 -11.45
CA PRO A 287 -37.32 -8.78 -11.91
C PRO A 287 -36.24 -9.79 -12.36
N ARG A 288 -35.52 -9.43 -13.43
CA ARG A 288 -34.44 -10.27 -13.99
C ARG A 288 -33.24 -10.40 -13.04
N PHE A 289 -33.00 -9.38 -12.23
CA PHE A 289 -31.90 -9.30 -11.27
C PHE A 289 -32.48 -9.07 -9.87
N ASP A 290 -31.84 -9.61 -8.85
CA ASP A 290 -32.25 -9.34 -7.47
C ASP A 290 -31.81 -7.94 -7.00
N ASP A 291 -32.31 -7.53 -5.83
CA ASP A 291 -32.10 -6.19 -5.29
C ASP A 291 -30.62 -5.88 -5.00
N ALA A 292 -29.79 -6.89 -4.70
CA ALA A 292 -28.37 -6.69 -4.47
C ALA A 292 -27.61 -6.50 -5.78
N GLN A 293 -27.96 -7.25 -6.83
CA GLN A 293 -27.44 -7.04 -8.18
C GLN A 293 -27.83 -5.66 -8.71
N ILE A 294 -29.07 -5.21 -8.45
CA ILE A 294 -29.49 -3.84 -8.76
C ILE A 294 -28.71 -2.81 -7.91
N GLY A 295 -28.40 -3.12 -6.66
CA GLY A 295 -27.51 -2.30 -5.82
C GLY A 295 -26.15 -2.08 -6.47
N TRP A 296 -25.51 -3.16 -6.96
CA TRP A 296 -24.28 -3.07 -7.76
C TRP A 296 -24.45 -2.18 -8.99
N MET A 297 -25.55 -2.36 -9.72
CA MET A 297 -25.85 -1.50 -10.87
C MET A 297 -26.00 -0.02 -10.49
N ILE A 298 -26.65 0.29 -9.37
CA ILE A 298 -26.80 1.66 -8.87
C ILE A 298 -25.46 2.24 -8.44
N ALA A 299 -24.61 1.42 -7.83
CA ALA A 299 -23.29 1.80 -7.33
C ALA A 299 -22.31 2.29 -8.42
N ARG A 300 -22.65 2.17 -9.71
CA ARG A 300 -21.89 2.82 -10.80
C ARG A 300 -21.96 4.34 -10.75
N GLU A 301 -23.03 4.89 -10.17
CA GLU A 301 -23.18 6.33 -9.94
C GLU A 301 -22.65 6.69 -8.55
N SER A 302 -22.11 7.89 -8.37
CA SER A 302 -21.65 8.31 -7.03
C SER A 302 -22.82 8.42 -6.02
N ALA A 303 -22.55 8.10 -4.75
CA ALA A 303 -23.48 8.29 -3.63
C ALA A 303 -24.20 9.65 -3.65
N ARG A 304 -23.43 10.71 -3.94
CA ARG A 304 -23.94 12.09 -4.07
C ARG A 304 -25.03 12.27 -5.14
N LYS A 305 -25.08 11.39 -6.14
CA LYS A 305 -26.07 11.40 -7.23
C LYS A 305 -27.24 10.45 -6.96
N PHE A 306 -26.98 9.19 -6.60
CA PHE A 306 -28.06 8.22 -6.46
C PHE A 306 -28.86 8.39 -5.17
N ILE A 307 -28.26 8.82 -4.05
CA ILE A 307 -29.00 8.98 -2.77
C ILE A 307 -30.14 9.99 -2.93
N PRO A 308 -29.92 11.24 -3.39
CA PRO A 308 -31.02 12.19 -3.56
C PRO A 308 -32.00 11.75 -4.65
N ALA A 309 -31.56 10.94 -5.63
CA ALA A 309 -32.42 10.45 -6.70
C ALA A 309 -33.40 9.38 -6.21
N LEU A 310 -32.92 8.40 -5.43
CA LEU A 310 -33.76 7.35 -4.86
C LEU A 310 -34.68 7.90 -3.75
N LEU A 311 -34.20 8.83 -2.91
CA LEU A 311 -35.06 9.51 -1.93
C LEU A 311 -36.22 10.27 -2.60
N ARG A 312 -35.97 10.93 -3.74
CA ARG A 312 -37.02 11.60 -4.55
C ARG A 312 -38.04 10.64 -5.16
N LEU A 313 -37.67 9.36 -5.34
CA LEU A 313 -38.59 8.31 -5.79
C LEU A 313 -39.47 7.79 -4.65
N ALA A 314 -38.96 7.75 -3.41
CA ALA A 314 -39.65 7.22 -2.23
C ALA A 314 -40.77 8.15 -1.69
N ARG A 315 -41.62 8.67 -2.58
CA ARG A 315 -42.69 9.63 -2.27
C ARG A 315 -43.86 8.99 -1.52
N PRO A 316 -44.67 9.76 -0.78
CA PRO A 316 -45.79 9.23 -0.01
C PRO A 316 -46.87 8.52 -0.82
N GLU A 317 -46.96 8.77 -2.14
CA GLU A 317 -47.94 8.12 -3.02
C GLU A 317 -47.58 6.66 -3.35
N LEU A 318 -46.32 6.25 -3.14
CA LEU A 318 -45.90 4.85 -3.28
C LEU A 318 -46.29 4.06 -2.03
N ALA A 319 -46.65 2.78 -2.24
CA ALA A 319 -46.89 1.86 -1.14
C ALA A 319 -45.66 1.73 -0.23
N THR A 320 -45.86 1.57 1.07
CA THR A 320 -44.82 1.38 2.09
C THR A 320 -43.74 0.39 1.66
N VAL A 321 -44.15 -0.76 1.13
CA VAL A 321 -43.26 -1.85 0.69
C VAL A 321 -42.34 -1.41 -0.46
N ALA A 322 -42.86 -0.60 -1.39
CA ALA A 322 -42.07 -0.05 -2.48
C ALA A 322 -41.04 0.97 -1.96
N ARG A 323 -41.45 1.82 -1.02
CA ARG A 323 -40.58 2.84 -0.40
C ARG A 323 -39.45 2.19 0.42
N THR A 324 -39.75 1.17 1.23
CA THR A 324 -38.72 0.45 1.99
C THR A 324 -37.76 -0.31 1.08
N ARG A 325 -38.25 -0.88 -0.02
CA ARG A 325 -37.41 -1.55 -1.02
C ARG A 325 -36.45 -0.56 -1.72
N LEU A 326 -36.90 0.65 -2.06
CA LEU A 326 -36.02 1.70 -2.59
C LEU A 326 -34.89 2.07 -1.63
N LEU A 327 -35.19 2.19 -0.34
CA LEU A 327 -34.19 2.52 0.69
C LEU A 327 -33.18 1.37 0.88
N ARG A 328 -33.63 0.11 0.76
CA ARG A 328 -32.73 -1.04 0.77
C ARG A 328 -31.78 -1.07 -0.44
N LEU A 329 -32.20 -0.60 -1.61
CA LEU A 329 -31.32 -0.46 -2.77
C LEU A 329 -30.19 0.56 -2.51
N ILE A 330 -30.43 1.60 -1.69
CA ILE A 330 -29.37 2.52 -1.24
C ILE A 330 -28.34 1.74 -0.42
N ALA A 331 -28.77 0.95 0.57
CA ALA A 331 -27.88 0.14 1.40
C ALA A 331 -27.00 -0.80 0.55
N HIS A 332 -27.59 -1.55 -0.38
CA HIS A 332 -26.83 -2.46 -1.26
C HIS A 332 -25.85 -1.72 -2.18
N ALA A 333 -26.22 -0.55 -2.69
CA ALA A 333 -25.32 0.26 -3.50
C ALA A 333 -24.14 0.79 -2.68
N VAL A 334 -24.37 1.18 -1.43
CA VAL A 334 -23.32 1.65 -0.52
C VAL A 334 -22.38 0.52 -0.14
N ASP A 335 -22.89 -0.68 0.12
CA ASP A 335 -22.04 -1.84 0.38
C ASP A 335 -21.11 -2.14 -0.79
N ALA A 336 -21.61 -2.05 -2.03
CA ALA A 336 -20.78 -2.18 -3.23
C ALA A 336 -19.74 -1.06 -3.33
N GLN A 337 -20.09 0.19 -3.04
CA GLN A 337 -19.16 1.32 -3.11
C GLN A 337 -18.11 1.36 -2.01
N THR A 338 -18.35 0.70 -0.87
CA THR A 338 -17.47 0.72 0.31
C THR A 338 -16.64 -0.55 0.44
N GLY A 339 -16.71 -1.47 -0.53
CA GLY A 339 -16.01 -2.75 -0.49
C GLY A 339 -16.64 -3.79 0.45
N ARG A 340 -17.82 -3.52 1.02
CA ARG A 340 -18.56 -4.46 1.89
C ARG A 340 -19.30 -5.54 1.11
N ALA A 341 -19.66 -5.28 -0.16
CA ALA A 341 -20.21 -6.29 -1.07
C ALA A 341 -19.10 -6.92 -1.91
N PHE A 342 -19.15 -8.24 -2.09
CA PHE A 342 -18.07 -8.99 -2.74
C PHE A 342 -18.13 -9.03 -4.27
N SER A 343 -19.31 -9.21 -4.88
CA SER A 343 -19.42 -9.37 -6.35
C SER A 343 -20.85 -9.20 -6.90
N PRO A 344 -21.04 -8.65 -8.12
CA PRO A 344 -22.36 -8.57 -8.78
C PRO A 344 -22.89 -9.92 -9.30
N TYR A 345 -22.04 -10.93 -9.48
CA TYR A 345 -22.47 -12.28 -9.92
C TYR A 345 -23.19 -13.06 -8.83
N ARG A 346 -23.04 -12.61 -7.59
CA ARG A 346 -23.63 -13.20 -6.40
C ARG A 346 -24.68 -12.23 -5.92
N GLY A 347 -25.91 -12.37 -6.41
CA GLY A 347 -27.06 -11.86 -5.70
C GLY A 347 -26.86 -12.02 -4.21
N ALA A 348 -26.76 -10.92 -3.47
CA ALA A 348 -26.33 -11.00 -2.09
C ALA A 348 -27.32 -11.88 -1.33
N GLY A 349 -26.85 -13.02 -0.84
CA GLY A 349 -27.37 -13.53 0.42
C GLY A 349 -27.30 -12.39 1.44
N PRO A 350 -28.18 -12.40 2.47
CA PRO A 350 -28.39 -11.26 3.34
C PRO A 350 -27.05 -10.60 3.70
N SER A 351 -26.90 -9.33 3.31
CA SER A 351 -25.76 -8.52 3.68
C SER A 351 -25.83 -8.33 5.19
N THR A 352 -25.25 -9.26 5.94
CA THR A 352 -24.82 -8.94 7.28
C THR A 352 -23.65 -7.99 7.07
N SER A 353 -23.86 -6.73 7.45
CA SER A 353 -22.80 -5.77 7.74
C SER A 353 -21.58 -6.54 8.24
N THR A 354 -20.41 -6.35 7.62
CA THR A 354 -19.09 -6.85 8.05
C THR A 354 -19.17 -7.38 9.48
N GLY A 355 -19.27 -8.70 9.66
CA GLY A 355 -19.64 -9.32 10.95
C GLY A 355 -18.64 -9.13 12.08
N GLU A 356 -17.77 -8.13 11.96
CA GLU A 356 -17.10 -7.50 13.07
C GLU A 356 -18.14 -6.78 13.94
N ARG A 357 -18.26 -7.27 15.17
CA ARG A 357 -18.92 -6.53 16.24
C ARG A 357 -18.37 -5.10 16.28
N LEU A 358 -19.21 -4.11 15.97
CA LEU A 358 -18.86 -2.71 16.18
C LEU A 358 -18.51 -2.51 17.65
N THR A 359 -17.30 -2.04 17.93
CA THR A 359 -16.88 -1.64 19.27
C THR A 359 -17.87 -0.62 19.80
N LEU A 360 -18.42 -0.85 21.00
CA LEU A 360 -19.33 0.09 21.63
C LEU A 360 -18.61 1.43 21.83
N ILE A 361 -19.19 2.50 21.31
CA ILE A 361 -18.76 3.88 21.51
C ILE A 361 -19.17 4.28 22.92
N ASP A 362 -18.20 4.70 23.74
CA ASP A 362 -18.47 5.24 25.07
C ASP A 362 -18.95 6.68 24.97
N ASP A 363 -20.27 6.86 25.03
CA ASP A 363 -20.96 8.13 24.80
C ASP A 363 -21.49 8.79 26.08
N TYR A 364 -21.14 8.26 27.25
CA TYR A 364 -21.62 8.73 28.55
C TYR A 364 -21.50 10.24 28.80
N PRO A 365 -20.38 10.93 28.44
CA PRO A 365 -20.29 12.38 28.57
C PRO A 365 -21.30 13.13 27.69
N GLY A 366 -21.56 12.65 26.47
CA GLY A 366 -22.50 13.25 25.51
C GLY A 366 -23.96 12.96 25.86
N ALA A 367 -24.26 11.75 26.28
CA ALA A 367 -25.59 11.32 26.72
C ALA A 367 -26.09 12.13 27.93
N LEU A 368 -25.20 12.46 28.88
CA LEU A 368 -25.54 13.33 30.02
C LEU A 368 -25.86 14.77 29.58
N VAL A 369 -25.13 15.31 28.61
CA VAL A 369 -25.37 16.65 28.04
C VAL A 369 -26.71 16.70 27.30
N GLN A 370 -27.03 15.68 26.50
CA GLN A 370 -28.30 15.59 25.78
C GLN A 370 -29.50 15.35 26.73
N ALA A 371 -29.34 14.49 27.74
CA ALA A 371 -30.36 14.29 28.78
C ALA A 371 -30.63 15.59 29.57
N ALA A 372 -29.57 16.33 29.91
CA ALA A 372 -29.71 17.65 30.55
C ALA A 372 -30.42 18.66 29.63
N GLN A 373 -30.12 18.69 28.33
CA GLN A 373 -30.78 19.55 27.35
C GLN A 373 -32.26 19.21 27.15
N ARG A 374 -32.63 17.91 27.07
CA ARG A 374 -34.05 17.46 27.01
C ARG A 374 -34.84 17.84 28.26
N LEU A 375 -34.17 17.87 29.42
CA LEU A 375 -34.74 18.31 30.70
C LEU A 375 -34.67 19.85 30.91
N GLY A 376 -34.15 20.61 29.95
CA GLY A 376 -34.05 22.08 30.01
C GLY A 376 -32.99 22.61 30.99
N LEU A 377 -32.02 21.79 31.38
CA LEU A 377 -30.93 22.16 32.31
C LEU A 377 -29.71 22.68 31.53
N ARG A 378 -29.16 23.83 31.95
CA ARG A 378 -27.93 24.40 31.37
C ARG A 378 -26.70 23.68 31.91
N VAL A 379 -25.90 23.08 31.03
CA VAL A 379 -24.56 22.58 31.32
C VAL A 379 -23.56 23.69 31.01
N VAL A 380 -22.66 24.01 31.94
CA VAL A 380 -21.57 24.98 31.75
C VAL A 380 -20.37 24.22 31.17
N GLU A 381 -19.96 24.56 29.95
CA GLU A 381 -18.78 23.99 29.29
C GLU A 381 -17.51 24.54 29.93
N ASP A 382 -16.75 23.69 30.63
CA ASP A 382 -15.36 24.01 31.01
C ASP A 382 -14.58 22.72 31.30
N LEU A 383 -14.18 21.97 30.27
CA LEU A 383 -13.16 20.93 30.36
C LEU A 383 -12.39 20.85 29.04
N GLN A 384 -11.35 21.70 28.90
CA GLN A 384 -10.26 21.48 27.95
C GLN A 384 -9.28 20.45 28.51
N GLU A 385 -8.88 19.53 27.63
CA GLU A 385 -7.94 18.45 27.82
C GLU A 385 -6.56 18.92 28.34
N LYS A 386 -6.02 18.17 29.31
CA LYS A 386 -4.58 18.10 29.56
C LYS A 386 -4.18 16.63 29.77
N PRO A 387 -3.08 16.15 29.17
CA PRO A 387 -2.68 14.75 29.24
C PRO A 387 -2.03 14.46 30.60
N ALA A 388 -2.49 13.41 31.26
CA ALA A 388 -1.89 12.91 32.49
C ALA A 388 -0.74 11.94 32.15
N ARG A 389 0.47 12.33 32.55
CA ARG A 389 1.60 11.42 32.80
C ARG A 389 1.26 10.56 34.01
N GLU A 390 1.34 9.24 33.88
CA GLU A 390 1.46 8.34 35.02
C GLU A 390 2.95 8.12 35.31
N ASP A 391 3.45 8.80 36.34
CA ASP A 391 4.55 8.31 37.15
C ASP A 391 3.95 7.73 38.43
N SER A 392 4.24 6.47 38.67
CA SER A 392 3.94 5.75 39.89
C SER A 392 4.72 6.33 41.08
N GLU A 393 4.05 6.55 42.22
CA GLU A 393 4.39 5.95 43.52
C GLU A 393 3.70 6.69 44.69
N GLY A 394 3.14 5.91 45.61
CA GLY A 394 3.39 6.13 47.04
C GLY A 394 2.49 7.11 47.83
N ALA A 395 1.40 6.55 48.35
CA ALA A 395 1.01 6.63 49.76
C ALA A 395 0.61 7.97 50.44
N SER A 396 -0.66 7.95 50.86
CA SER A 396 -1.16 8.28 52.21
C SER A 396 -1.28 9.75 52.66
N GLY A 397 -2.44 10.06 53.27
CA GLY A 397 -2.51 10.98 54.40
C GLY A 397 -3.40 12.22 54.24
N LEU A 398 -4.72 12.00 54.39
CA LEU A 398 -5.64 12.77 55.24
C LEU A 398 -5.33 14.25 55.58
N ASP A 399 -6.27 15.11 55.13
CA ASP A 399 -7.13 15.96 55.97
C ASP A 399 -6.51 17.21 56.66
N TYR A 400 -6.94 18.42 56.25
CA TYR A 400 -7.81 19.33 57.03
C TYR A 400 -7.80 20.79 56.48
N SER A 401 -9.01 21.27 56.15
CA SER A 401 -9.62 22.54 56.57
C SER A 401 -8.92 23.90 56.34
N GLY A 402 -9.69 24.83 55.73
CA GLY A 402 -10.00 26.07 56.45
C GLY A 402 -9.99 27.40 55.68
N CYS A 403 -11.16 27.76 55.16
CA CYS A 403 -11.82 29.08 55.26
C CYS A 403 -11.17 30.38 54.73
N MET A 404 -11.88 30.93 53.73
CA MET A 404 -12.57 32.23 53.72
C MET A 404 -11.85 33.56 53.36
N VAL A 405 -12.37 34.10 52.24
CA VAL A 405 -12.93 35.46 52.01
C VAL A 405 -12.00 36.62 51.60
N ASP A 406 -12.17 36.98 50.32
CA ASP A 406 -12.27 38.29 49.63
C ASP A 406 -11.76 39.57 50.32
N MET A 407 -11.00 40.37 49.57
CA MET A 407 -11.52 41.58 48.90
C MET A 407 -10.49 42.19 47.94
N ASP A 408 -11.02 42.70 46.82
CA ASP A 408 -10.36 43.42 45.72
C ASP A 408 -9.31 44.47 46.14
N HIS A 409 -8.30 44.68 45.30
CA HIS A 409 -8.04 45.95 44.58
C HIS A 409 -6.83 45.81 43.64
N GLY A 410 -6.93 46.47 42.49
CA GLY A 410 -6.07 46.26 41.33
C GLY A 410 -4.67 46.86 41.38
N GLY A 411 -3.88 46.51 40.37
CA GLY A 411 -2.59 47.13 40.09
C GLY A 411 -1.57 46.18 39.47
N ALA A 412 -1.42 46.28 38.14
CA ALA A 412 -0.23 46.00 37.31
C ALA A 412 0.68 44.78 37.62
N PRO A 413 0.91 43.86 36.65
CA PRO A 413 1.94 42.85 36.82
C PRO A 413 3.32 43.40 36.42
N VAL A 414 4.23 43.39 37.39
CA VAL A 414 5.68 43.40 37.17
C VAL A 414 6.11 41.95 36.97
N SER A 415 6.45 41.56 35.74
CA SER A 415 7.09 40.29 35.44
C SER A 415 8.61 40.45 35.51
N GLN A 416 9.26 39.81 36.49
CA GLN A 416 10.70 39.55 36.48
C GLN A 416 10.97 38.11 36.04
N SER A 417 11.64 38.04 34.90
CA SER A 417 12.58 37.03 34.36
C SER A 417 13.03 35.87 35.26
N VAL A 418 13.17 34.68 34.66
CA VAL A 418 14.46 33.96 34.40
C VAL A 418 14.24 33.03 33.18
N ALA A 419 14.62 33.44 31.97
CA ALA A 419 15.82 33.07 31.19
C ALA A 419 15.74 31.72 30.42
N ALA A 420 15.52 31.83 29.10
CA ALA A 420 15.99 30.90 28.07
C ALA A 420 16.68 31.72 26.98
N GLY A 421 17.97 31.43 26.75
CA GLY A 421 18.87 32.22 25.92
C GLY A 421 18.61 32.07 24.42
N HIS A 422 18.46 33.21 23.75
CA HIS A 422 18.76 33.38 22.33
C HIS A 422 20.28 33.38 22.13
N VAL A 423 20.76 32.66 21.11
CA VAL A 423 22.02 33.02 20.44
C VAL A 423 21.64 33.81 19.19
N ALA A 424 21.92 35.11 19.27
CA ALA A 424 21.68 36.07 18.21
C ALA A 424 22.81 36.05 17.19
N SER A 425 22.41 36.29 15.94
CA SER A 425 23.21 36.65 14.78
C SER A 425 24.17 37.80 15.10
N MET A 426 25.45 37.63 14.79
CA MET A 426 26.39 38.74 14.61
C MET A 426 26.69 38.90 13.13
N GLU A 427 26.20 40.01 12.56
CA GLU A 427 26.70 40.59 11.33
C GLU A 427 28.16 41.03 11.54
N THR A 428 29.09 40.43 10.78
CA THR A 428 30.33 41.09 10.38
C THR A 428 30.40 41.06 8.86
N ALA A 429 30.32 42.27 8.30
CA ALA A 429 30.38 42.53 6.87
C ALA A 429 31.74 42.09 6.30
N HIS A 430 31.72 41.01 5.53
CA HIS A 430 32.64 40.79 4.43
C HIS A 430 31.83 40.76 3.13
N THR A 431 31.77 41.92 2.48
CA THR A 431 31.22 42.08 1.13
C THR A 431 32.12 41.36 0.12
N SER A 432 31.75 40.12 -0.22
CA SER A 432 32.04 39.53 -1.53
C SER A 432 30.81 39.74 -2.43
N PRO A 433 30.97 40.03 -3.72
CA PRO A 433 29.84 40.36 -4.59
C PRO A 433 28.90 39.16 -4.78
N SER A 434 27.62 39.47 -4.89
CA SER A 434 26.45 38.58 -4.99
C SER A 434 26.35 37.79 -6.32
N ASP A 435 27.35 36.99 -6.65
CA ASP A 435 27.38 36.18 -7.90
C ASP A 435 26.89 34.72 -7.72
N ASP A 436 26.50 34.29 -6.51
CA ASP A 436 26.51 32.86 -6.16
C ASP A 436 25.17 32.08 -6.25
N LEU A 437 24.03 32.69 -6.60
CA LEU A 437 22.74 31.96 -6.69
C LEU A 437 22.09 32.10 -8.08
N ASP A 438 21.73 30.96 -8.68
CA ASP A 438 21.00 30.86 -9.94
C ASP A 438 19.50 31.04 -9.69
N GLU A 439 18.97 32.22 -9.98
CA GLU A 439 17.57 32.54 -9.74
C GLU A 439 16.66 32.20 -10.94
N ARG A 440 17.22 31.58 -11.98
CA ARG A 440 16.44 31.21 -13.16
C ARG A 440 15.38 30.17 -12.82
N ARG A 441 14.29 30.21 -13.56
CA ARG A 441 13.15 29.29 -13.44
C ARG A 441 12.76 28.82 -14.83
N VAL A 442 12.00 27.73 -14.91
CA VAL A 442 11.32 27.37 -16.16
C VAL A 442 10.15 28.34 -16.35
N ASN A 443 10.13 29.02 -17.48
CA ASN A 443 9.03 29.89 -17.91
C ASN A 443 8.35 29.22 -19.10
N ALA A 444 7.03 29.40 -19.24
CA ALA A 444 6.32 28.89 -20.40
C ALA A 444 5.16 29.80 -20.84
N LEU A 445 4.88 29.79 -22.14
CA LEU A 445 3.73 30.41 -22.77
C LEU A 445 2.94 29.37 -23.57
N LEU A 446 1.62 29.53 -23.57
CA LEU A 446 0.74 28.77 -24.45
C LEU A 446 0.45 29.62 -25.68
N LEU A 447 0.83 29.11 -26.86
CA LEU A 447 0.68 29.81 -28.12
C LEU A 447 -0.29 29.07 -29.04
N HIS A 448 -1.15 29.83 -29.71
CA HIS A 448 -1.97 29.36 -30.84
C HIS A 448 -1.98 30.46 -31.91
N GLU A 449 -1.68 30.10 -33.17
CA GLU A 449 -1.52 31.07 -34.28
C GLU A 449 -0.59 32.26 -33.93
N GLU A 450 0.54 31.99 -33.26
CA GLU A 450 1.51 32.98 -32.78
C GLU A 450 0.97 33.99 -31.74
N ARG A 451 -0.21 33.73 -31.16
CA ARG A 451 -0.79 34.53 -30.08
C ARG A 451 -0.71 33.78 -28.76
N SER A 452 -0.38 34.51 -27.70
CA SER A 452 -0.30 33.98 -26.34
C SER A 452 -1.68 33.88 -25.70
N HIS A 453 -1.92 32.78 -25.00
CA HIS A 453 -3.14 32.49 -24.26
C HIS A 453 -2.85 31.98 -22.84
N HIS A 454 -3.83 32.09 -21.95
CA HIS A 454 -3.84 31.44 -20.62
C HIS A 454 -4.47 30.04 -20.63
N TYR A 455 -4.82 29.51 -21.81
CA TYR A 455 -5.51 28.24 -22.01
C TYR A 455 -5.00 27.52 -23.26
N PHE A 456 -5.28 26.23 -23.37
CA PHE A 456 -5.07 25.45 -24.60
C PHE A 456 -6.30 25.54 -25.51
N VAL A 457 -6.10 25.75 -26.79
CA VAL A 457 -7.20 25.82 -27.78
C VAL A 457 -7.68 24.42 -28.11
N ALA A 458 -8.96 24.15 -27.82
CA ALA A 458 -9.61 22.87 -28.05
C ALA A 458 -9.66 22.49 -29.54
N GLY A 459 -9.28 21.25 -29.87
CA GLY A 459 -9.36 20.71 -31.23
C GLY A 459 -8.37 21.33 -32.22
N ALA A 460 -7.31 21.95 -31.72
CA ALA A 460 -6.33 22.68 -32.52
C ALA A 460 -4.90 22.33 -32.14
N SER A 461 -3.96 22.70 -33.02
CA SER A 461 -2.55 22.65 -32.71
C SER A 461 -2.17 23.79 -31.77
N ASN A 462 -1.49 23.44 -30.68
CA ASN A 462 -1.02 24.36 -29.66
C ASN A 462 0.49 24.21 -29.52
N THR A 463 1.17 25.33 -29.23
CA THR A 463 2.61 25.34 -28.99
C THR A 463 2.87 25.76 -27.54
N VAL A 464 3.58 24.92 -26.80
CA VAL A 464 4.17 25.33 -25.52
C VAL A 464 5.55 25.87 -25.80
N ARG A 465 5.71 27.19 -25.68
CA ARG A 465 7.03 27.84 -25.75
C ARG A 465 7.61 27.89 -24.34
N CYS A 466 8.71 27.21 -24.09
CA CYS A 466 9.36 27.20 -22.78
C CYS A 466 10.83 27.63 -22.85
N TRP A 467 11.33 28.23 -21.77
CA TRP A 467 12.73 28.62 -21.63
C TRP A 467 13.15 28.71 -20.16
N ILE A 468 14.45 28.63 -19.89
CA ILE A 468 15.03 28.80 -18.56
C ILE A 468 15.58 30.22 -18.43
N GLY A 469 15.05 31.01 -17.49
CA GLY A 469 15.42 32.41 -17.31
C GLY A 469 14.84 33.02 -16.04
N LEU A 470 15.22 34.27 -15.74
CA LEU A 470 14.66 34.99 -14.60
C LEU A 470 13.13 35.19 -14.77
N PRO A 471 12.35 35.16 -13.68
CA PRO A 471 10.91 35.42 -13.73
C PRO A 471 10.61 36.79 -14.35
N GLN A 472 9.58 36.87 -15.18
CA GLN A 472 9.17 38.11 -15.85
C GLN A 472 7.70 38.44 -15.50
N PRO A 473 7.35 39.72 -15.28
CA PRO A 473 5.97 40.13 -15.01
C PRO A 473 5.03 39.68 -16.14
N GLY A 474 3.94 39.00 -15.78
CA GLY A 474 2.92 38.53 -16.74
C GLY A 474 3.28 37.24 -17.47
N ILE A 475 4.42 36.61 -17.19
CA ILE A 475 4.81 35.33 -17.78
C ILE A 475 4.65 34.20 -16.74
N PRO A 476 3.89 33.14 -17.05
CA PRO A 476 3.82 31.95 -16.21
C PRO A 476 5.21 31.37 -15.96
N THR A 477 5.52 31.15 -14.68
CA THR A 477 6.85 30.73 -14.23
C THR A 477 6.73 29.63 -13.19
N ALA A 478 7.66 28.68 -13.21
CA ALA A 478 7.74 27.59 -12.24
C ALA A 478 7.80 28.08 -10.79
N ASN A 479 7.18 27.31 -9.90
CA ASN A 479 7.12 27.58 -8.45
C ASN A 479 8.50 27.53 -7.74
N ALA A 480 9.52 26.89 -8.32
CA ALA A 480 10.89 26.86 -7.81
C ALA A 480 11.93 27.29 -8.86
N THR A 481 13.14 27.64 -8.41
CA THR A 481 14.29 27.89 -9.29
C THR A 481 14.81 26.60 -9.89
N VAL A 482 15.36 26.69 -11.11
CA VAL A 482 16.17 25.60 -11.65
C VAL A 482 17.37 25.35 -10.76
N GLN A 483 17.98 24.20 -10.94
CA GLN A 483 19.03 23.75 -10.04
C GLN A 483 20.26 24.64 -9.97
N GLN A 484 20.82 24.73 -8.76
CA GLN A 484 22.05 25.46 -8.44
C GLN A 484 23.31 24.72 -8.91
N ILE A 485 23.43 24.39 -10.20
CA ILE A 485 24.60 23.68 -10.74
C ILE A 485 25.62 24.68 -11.31
N LYS A 486 26.91 24.38 -11.16
CA LYS A 486 27.95 25.09 -11.90
C LYS A 486 27.91 24.64 -13.36
N LEU A 487 27.37 25.50 -14.22
CA LEU A 487 27.38 25.29 -15.65
C LEU A 487 28.80 25.40 -16.22
N PRO A 488 29.17 24.59 -17.23
CA PRO A 488 30.44 24.77 -17.92
C PRO A 488 30.45 26.11 -18.67
N PRO A 489 31.63 26.70 -18.96
CA PRO A 489 31.73 28.02 -19.59
C PRO A 489 30.94 28.18 -20.89
N GLU A 490 30.84 27.10 -21.67
CA GLU A 490 30.10 27.01 -22.92
C GLU A 490 28.58 26.89 -22.75
N GLY A 491 28.05 26.70 -21.53
CA GLY A 491 26.64 26.40 -21.28
C GLY A 491 26.29 24.92 -21.47
N LEU A 492 25.00 24.57 -21.36
CA LEU A 492 24.53 23.19 -21.59
C LEU A 492 23.50 23.15 -22.69
N GLU A 493 23.56 22.12 -23.54
CA GLU A 493 22.48 21.75 -24.44
C GLU A 493 21.59 20.72 -23.74
N LEU A 494 20.32 21.05 -23.57
CA LEU A 494 19.29 20.19 -23.00
C LEU A 494 18.38 19.67 -24.11
N VAL A 495 17.89 18.45 -23.96
CA VAL A 495 16.75 17.96 -24.74
C VAL A 495 15.50 18.21 -23.91
N VAL A 496 14.47 18.78 -24.52
CA VAL A 496 13.20 19.10 -23.87
C VAL A 496 12.12 18.25 -24.50
N GLU A 497 11.47 17.42 -23.69
CA GLU A 497 10.49 16.45 -24.15
C GLU A 497 9.15 16.66 -23.44
N LEU A 498 8.04 16.59 -24.18
CA LEU A 498 6.69 16.79 -23.66
C LEU A 498 5.84 15.54 -23.82
N CYS A 499 5.00 15.29 -22.83
CA CYS A 499 3.79 14.46 -22.95
C CYS A 499 2.67 15.10 -22.14
N TRP A 500 1.43 14.71 -22.38
CA TRP A 500 0.29 15.38 -21.74
C TRP A 500 -0.82 14.42 -21.31
N ILE A 501 -1.57 14.88 -20.31
CA ILE A 501 -2.77 14.25 -19.76
C ILE A 501 -3.91 15.25 -19.86
N GLY A 502 -4.95 14.89 -20.61
CA GLY A 502 -6.20 15.62 -20.73
C GLY A 502 -7.23 15.05 -19.77
N LYS A 503 -7.81 15.93 -18.94
CA LYS A 503 -8.85 15.60 -17.97
C LYS A 503 -10.21 16.07 -18.46
N ARG A 504 -11.22 15.29 -18.15
CA ARG A 504 -12.63 15.59 -18.41
C ARG A 504 -13.46 15.07 -17.25
N ASP A 505 -14.38 15.89 -16.75
CA ASP A 505 -15.14 15.55 -15.55
C ASP A 505 -15.93 14.23 -15.73
N GLY A 506 -15.63 13.26 -14.85
CA GLY A 506 -16.30 11.96 -14.82
C GLY A 506 -15.95 11.03 -16.00
N GLN A 507 -14.81 11.23 -16.67
CA GLN A 507 -14.29 10.35 -17.71
C GLN A 507 -12.83 9.94 -17.42
N PRO A 508 -12.34 8.81 -17.96
CA PRO A 508 -10.93 8.43 -17.84
C PRO A 508 -10.01 9.48 -18.47
N ASP A 509 -8.83 9.63 -17.88
CA ASP A 509 -7.78 10.51 -18.38
C ASP A 509 -7.39 10.13 -19.82
N ARG A 510 -7.26 11.14 -20.69
CA ARG A 510 -6.72 10.96 -22.03
C ARG A 510 -5.23 11.26 -22.01
N HIS A 511 -4.43 10.35 -22.55
CA HIS A 511 -2.99 10.54 -22.64
C HIS A 511 -2.59 10.85 -24.06
N GLY A 512 -1.61 11.73 -24.23
CA GLY A 512 -1.01 11.99 -25.53
C GLY A 512 0.51 12.09 -25.46
N ASN A 513 1.12 11.54 -26.49
CA ASN A 513 2.55 11.71 -26.74
C ASN A 513 2.80 13.15 -27.20
N GLY A 514 4.02 13.65 -26.99
CA GLY A 514 4.41 14.99 -27.42
C GLY A 514 5.78 15.02 -28.08
N PRO A 515 6.17 16.20 -28.60
CA PRO A 515 7.42 16.38 -29.33
C PRO A 515 8.63 16.44 -28.40
N ALA A 516 9.81 16.45 -29.03
CA ALA A 516 11.06 16.87 -28.41
C ALA A 516 11.68 18.01 -29.22
N ASP A 517 12.39 18.89 -28.54
CA ASP A 517 13.28 19.87 -29.15
C ASP A 517 14.50 20.11 -28.25
N ARG A 518 15.39 21.03 -28.62
CA ARG A 518 16.61 21.32 -27.89
C ARG A 518 16.65 22.77 -27.44
N LEU A 519 17.34 22.97 -26.32
CA LEU A 519 17.48 24.27 -25.69
C LEU A 519 18.89 24.43 -25.13
N HIS A 520 19.54 25.55 -25.46
CA HIS A 520 20.83 25.89 -24.89
C HIS A 520 20.68 26.82 -23.68
N ILE A 521 21.16 26.40 -22.51
CA ILE A 521 21.23 27.22 -21.29
C ILE A 521 22.64 27.81 -21.11
N PRO A 522 22.81 29.14 -21.19
CA PRO A 522 24.12 29.77 -21.05
C PRO A 522 24.68 29.66 -19.63
N ALA A 523 26.01 29.64 -19.51
CA ALA A 523 26.72 29.59 -18.23
C ALA A 523 26.43 30.78 -17.31
N LYS A 524 26.19 31.96 -17.91
CA LYS A 524 25.87 33.19 -17.19
C LYS A 524 24.50 33.03 -16.52
N ARG A 525 24.48 32.99 -15.18
CA ARG A 525 23.28 32.76 -14.35
C ARG A 525 22.16 33.80 -14.53
N THR A 526 22.48 34.98 -15.07
CA THR A 526 21.48 36.01 -15.40
C THR A 526 21.01 35.98 -16.87
N ALA A 527 21.60 35.12 -17.71
CA ALA A 527 21.19 34.97 -19.10
C ALA A 527 20.08 33.93 -19.24
N ARG A 528 19.03 34.28 -20.00
CA ARG A 528 17.99 33.33 -20.42
C ARG A 528 18.55 32.36 -21.46
N SER A 529 17.98 31.17 -21.51
CA SER A 529 18.15 30.25 -22.64
C SER A 529 17.46 30.76 -23.90
N GLU A 530 17.71 30.05 -25.00
CA GLU A 530 16.88 30.11 -26.20
C GLU A 530 15.45 29.63 -25.89
N ASP A 531 14.51 29.98 -26.77
CA ASP A 531 13.11 29.55 -26.69
C ASP A 531 12.99 28.15 -27.30
N CYS A 532 12.24 27.26 -26.65
CA CYS A 532 11.97 25.90 -27.09
C CYS A 532 10.47 25.74 -27.36
N ASP A 533 10.10 25.45 -28.62
CA ASP A 533 8.71 25.39 -29.05
C ASP A 533 8.25 23.94 -29.24
N LEU A 534 7.33 23.51 -28.38
CA LEU A 534 6.78 22.15 -28.36
C LEU A 534 5.35 22.16 -28.90
N THR A 535 5.18 21.85 -30.18
CA THR A 535 3.87 21.85 -30.85
C THR A 535 3.20 20.48 -30.82
N PHE A 536 1.94 20.42 -30.41
CA PHE A 536 1.12 19.21 -30.41
C PHE A 536 -0.37 19.54 -30.55
N ASP A 537 -1.15 18.54 -30.99
CA ASP A 537 -2.59 18.70 -31.17
C ASP A 537 -3.35 18.39 -29.87
N VAL A 538 -4.24 19.30 -29.49
CA VAL A 538 -5.08 19.19 -28.29
C VAL A 538 -6.48 18.72 -28.69
N PRO A 539 -7.00 17.62 -28.14
CA PRO A 539 -8.35 17.14 -28.45
C PRO A 539 -9.44 18.18 -28.11
N ALA A 540 -10.55 18.14 -28.84
CA ALA A 540 -11.66 19.07 -28.65
C ALA A 540 -12.55 18.75 -27.43
N ASP A 541 -12.40 17.57 -26.85
CA ASP A 541 -13.30 16.96 -25.87
C ASP A 541 -12.70 16.85 -24.47
N ILE A 542 -11.58 17.51 -24.20
CA ILE A 542 -10.97 17.61 -22.87
C ILE A 542 -11.18 19.01 -22.30
N ASP A 543 -11.35 19.12 -20.98
CA ASP A 543 -11.69 20.38 -20.30
C ASP A 543 -10.45 21.03 -19.68
N ARG A 544 -9.46 20.21 -19.31
CA ARG A 544 -8.19 20.64 -18.70
C ARG A 544 -7.06 19.79 -19.23
N LEU A 545 -5.88 20.39 -19.38
CA LEU A 545 -4.68 19.69 -19.82
C LEU A 545 -3.53 19.94 -18.85
N GLU A 546 -2.84 18.85 -18.52
CA GLU A 546 -1.60 18.82 -17.76
C GLU A 546 -0.48 18.30 -18.66
N ALA A 547 0.46 19.17 -19.03
CA ALA A 547 1.63 18.82 -19.82
C ALA A 547 2.84 18.62 -18.90
N ASP A 548 3.42 17.41 -18.91
CA ASP A 548 4.70 17.13 -18.26
C ASP A 548 5.83 17.45 -19.26
N ILE A 549 6.66 18.42 -18.91
CA ILE A 549 7.81 18.88 -19.69
C ILE A 549 9.09 18.47 -18.95
N VAL A 550 9.89 17.63 -19.58
CA VAL A 550 11.12 17.09 -19.00
C VAL A 550 12.32 17.61 -19.77
N PHE A 551 13.19 18.32 -19.06
CA PHE A 551 14.49 18.76 -19.54
C PHE A 551 15.49 17.68 -19.18
N THR A 552 16.15 17.09 -20.16
CA THR A 552 17.18 16.06 -19.96
C THR A 552 18.54 16.52 -20.46
N PHE A 553 19.60 16.06 -19.79
CA PHE A 553 20.98 16.23 -20.19
C PHE A 553 21.63 14.85 -20.26
N MET A 554 22.14 14.47 -21.44
CA MET A 554 22.66 13.11 -21.72
C MET A 554 21.68 11.98 -21.32
N GLY A 555 20.38 12.23 -21.48
CA GLY A 555 19.31 11.28 -21.15
C GLY A 555 18.98 11.16 -19.66
N LYS A 556 19.62 11.92 -18.76
CA LYS A 556 19.22 12.04 -17.35
C LYS A 556 18.37 13.28 -17.14
N VAL A 557 17.45 13.25 -16.18
CA VAL A 557 16.63 14.41 -15.83
C VAL A 557 17.49 15.56 -15.28
N PHE A 558 17.37 16.72 -15.93
CA PHE A 558 17.85 18.01 -15.43
C PHE A 558 16.75 18.73 -14.65
N GLU A 559 15.55 18.84 -15.20
CA GLU A 559 14.40 19.46 -14.52
C GLU A 559 13.12 18.87 -15.10
N ALA A 560 12.10 18.62 -14.30
CA ALA A 560 10.79 18.20 -14.77
C ALA A 560 9.71 19.10 -14.18
N VAL A 561 8.89 19.70 -15.05
CA VAL A 561 7.79 20.59 -14.65
C VAL A 561 6.47 20.11 -15.23
N ARG A 562 5.39 20.41 -14.52
CA ARG A 562 4.01 20.21 -14.99
C ARG A 562 3.37 21.56 -15.25
N LEU A 563 2.95 21.78 -16.49
CA LEU A 563 2.17 22.93 -16.93
C LEU A 563 0.70 22.54 -16.94
N SER A 564 -0.14 23.24 -16.18
CA SER A 564 -1.58 22.99 -16.10
C SER A 564 -2.37 24.22 -16.52
N ALA A 565 -3.30 24.03 -17.46
CA ALA A 565 -4.21 25.08 -17.91
C ALA A 565 -5.55 24.50 -18.39
N PRO A 566 -6.63 25.29 -18.40
CA PRO A 566 -7.90 24.88 -19.00
C PRO A 566 -7.77 24.73 -20.52
N VAL A 567 -8.69 23.96 -21.11
CA VAL A 567 -8.84 23.79 -22.56
C VAL A 567 -10.13 24.47 -22.99
N LEU A 568 -10.05 25.47 -23.87
CA LEU A 568 -11.20 26.31 -24.25
C LEU A 568 -11.29 26.48 -25.79
N PRO A 569 -12.48 26.79 -26.33
CA PRO A 569 -12.65 27.04 -27.76
C PRO A 569 -11.81 28.22 -28.27
N ALA A 570 -11.43 28.17 -29.54
CA ALA A 570 -10.73 29.26 -30.21
C ALA A 570 -11.54 30.58 -30.14
N GLY A 571 -10.85 31.69 -29.86
CA GLY A 571 -11.45 33.02 -29.76
C GLY A 571 -12.03 33.37 -28.38
N THR A 572 -11.85 32.53 -27.37
CA THR A 572 -12.18 32.86 -25.98
C THR A 572 -11.26 33.99 -25.48
N ALA A 573 -11.83 34.99 -24.79
CA ALA A 573 -11.06 36.09 -24.22
C ALA A 573 -10.29 35.64 -22.97
N ASP A 574 -9.06 36.08 -22.83
CA ASP A 574 -8.19 35.79 -21.69
C ASP A 574 -8.61 36.57 -20.41
N ASP A 575 -9.52 37.53 -20.52
CA ASP A 575 -9.95 38.40 -19.44
C ASP A 575 -10.57 37.60 -18.26
N GLY A 576 -9.92 37.67 -17.10
CA GLY A 576 -10.38 37.00 -15.88
C GLY A 576 -9.94 35.53 -15.76
N LEU A 577 -9.21 34.99 -16.74
CA LEU A 577 -8.61 33.66 -16.62
C LEU A 577 -7.34 33.71 -15.76
N ALA A 578 -7.21 32.75 -14.84
CA ALA A 578 -5.96 32.55 -14.12
C ALA A 578 -4.83 32.20 -15.11
N ALA A 579 -3.63 32.71 -14.84
CA ALA A 579 -2.45 32.29 -15.59
C ALA A 579 -2.21 30.78 -15.43
N PRO A 580 -1.66 30.11 -16.46
CA PRO A 580 -1.23 28.71 -16.35
C PRO A 580 -0.34 28.47 -15.13
N SER A 581 -0.56 27.36 -14.42
CA SER A 581 0.32 26.97 -13.31
C SER A 581 1.48 26.13 -13.83
N ILE A 582 2.69 26.39 -13.33
CA ILE A 582 3.88 25.60 -13.62
C ILE A 582 4.45 25.10 -12.30
N GLU A 583 4.38 23.80 -12.08
CA GLU A 583 4.82 23.14 -10.86
C GLU A 583 6.05 22.28 -11.15
N VAL A 584 7.15 22.55 -10.46
CA VAL A 584 8.30 21.63 -10.46
C VAL A 584 7.86 20.30 -9.86
N GLN A 585 8.02 19.23 -10.63
CA GLN A 585 7.70 17.88 -10.20
C GLN A 585 8.89 17.26 -9.46
N PHE A 586 10.08 17.35 -10.07
CA PHE A 586 11.34 16.88 -9.52
C PHE A 586 12.50 17.37 -10.39
N GLY A 587 13.71 17.33 -9.86
CA GLY A 587 14.94 17.62 -10.60
C GLY A 587 16.14 17.01 -9.89
N GLN A 588 17.04 16.36 -10.61
CA GLN A 588 18.19 15.69 -10.01
C GLN A 588 19.27 16.69 -9.50
N ARG A 589 19.30 17.04 -8.21
CA ARG A 589 20.25 18.04 -7.64
C ARG A 589 21.67 17.48 -7.52
N GLU A 590 22.63 18.41 -7.64
CA GLU A 590 24.09 18.19 -7.57
C GLU A 590 24.58 16.89 -8.20
N VAL A 591 24.64 16.89 -9.52
CA VAL A 591 25.34 15.81 -10.20
C VAL A 591 26.75 16.26 -10.55
N ILE A 592 27.67 15.29 -10.54
CA ILE A 592 28.96 15.23 -11.25
C ILE A 592 29.13 16.34 -12.29
N ARG A 593 30.35 16.89 -12.49
CA ARG A 593 30.61 17.80 -13.63
C ARG A 593 29.88 17.24 -14.84
N LEU A 594 28.86 17.95 -15.33
CA LEU A 594 27.84 17.35 -16.19
C LEU A 594 28.46 16.57 -17.36
N GLN A 595 29.59 17.06 -17.86
CA GLN A 595 30.43 16.48 -18.92
C GLN A 595 31.04 15.09 -18.63
N GLU A 596 31.08 14.65 -17.38
CA GLU A 596 31.68 13.38 -16.95
C GLU A 596 30.61 12.33 -16.58
N ARG A 597 29.32 12.62 -16.74
CA ARG A 597 28.23 11.66 -16.51
C ARG A 597 28.28 10.51 -17.52
N THR A 598 27.76 9.34 -17.11
CA THR A 598 27.52 8.24 -18.04
C THR A 598 26.19 8.51 -18.77
N PRO A 599 26.15 8.49 -20.11
CA PRO A 599 24.89 8.68 -20.82
C PRO A 599 23.85 7.63 -20.41
N ILE A 600 22.61 8.09 -20.19
CA ILE A 600 21.45 7.21 -20.03
C ILE A 600 20.72 7.12 -21.36
N SER A 601 20.19 5.93 -21.65
CA SER A 601 19.50 5.67 -22.91
C SER A 601 18.04 6.16 -22.88
N ALA A 602 17.37 6.07 -21.73
CA ALA A 602 16.06 6.68 -21.51
C ALA A 602 15.79 6.96 -20.03
N THR A 603 15.04 8.04 -19.77
CA THR A 603 14.37 8.27 -18.49
C THR A 603 12.95 7.72 -18.57
N LEU A 604 12.58 6.89 -17.60
CA LEU A 604 11.22 6.45 -17.35
C LEU A 604 10.69 7.11 -16.08
N THR A 605 9.44 7.55 -16.10
CA THR A 605 8.74 7.97 -14.88
C THR A 605 7.53 7.09 -14.69
N PHE A 606 7.29 6.57 -13.49
CA PHE A 606 6.13 5.74 -13.19
C PHE A 606 5.26 6.41 -12.13
N GLY A 607 3.96 6.50 -12.37
CA GLY A 607 2.97 7.07 -11.45
C GLY A 607 1.64 6.31 -11.58
N PRO A 608 0.57 6.73 -10.89
CA PRO A 608 -0.62 5.90 -10.69
C PRO A 608 -1.22 5.40 -12.02
N GLY A 609 -0.91 4.15 -12.36
CA GLY A 609 -1.41 3.41 -13.54
C GLY A 609 -0.64 3.56 -14.86
N TYR A 610 0.32 4.48 -14.97
CA TYR A 610 1.02 4.70 -16.25
C TYR A 610 2.52 4.98 -16.10
N MET A 611 3.26 4.58 -17.14
CA MET A 611 4.68 4.83 -17.31
C MET A 611 4.88 5.85 -18.44
N ARG A 612 5.78 6.82 -18.23
CA ARG A 612 6.20 7.76 -19.26
C ARG A 612 7.64 7.49 -19.64
N MET A 613 7.98 7.63 -20.91
CA MET A 613 9.34 7.46 -21.42
C MET A 613 9.81 8.72 -22.15
N PHE A 614 11.05 9.09 -21.88
CA PHE A 614 11.79 10.20 -22.46
C PHE A 614 13.13 9.64 -22.94
N ASP A 615 13.25 9.46 -24.26
CA ASP A 615 14.39 8.82 -24.94
C ASP A 615 15.09 9.78 -25.92
N GLY A 616 14.73 11.06 -25.87
CA GLY A 616 15.18 12.11 -26.78
C GLY A 616 14.35 12.24 -28.07
N SER A 617 13.32 11.40 -28.27
CA SER A 617 12.41 11.49 -29.43
C SER A 617 11.04 12.09 -29.11
N GLY A 618 10.80 12.47 -27.85
CA GLY A 618 9.53 13.02 -27.37
C GLY A 618 8.94 12.15 -26.27
N GLY A 619 8.12 12.76 -25.42
CA GLY A 619 7.50 12.07 -24.30
C GLY A 619 6.41 11.10 -24.77
N LYS A 620 6.49 9.84 -24.32
CA LYS A 620 5.53 8.79 -24.63
C LYS A 620 4.88 8.25 -23.36
N ILE A 621 3.58 7.96 -23.39
CA ILE A 621 2.84 7.42 -22.24
C ILE A 621 2.37 5.99 -22.55
N PHE A 622 2.56 5.10 -21.58
CA PHE A 622 2.20 3.69 -21.64
C PHE A 622 1.34 3.32 -20.44
N ASP A 623 0.17 2.75 -20.70
CA ASP A 623 -0.72 2.22 -19.68
C ASP A 623 -0.25 0.82 -19.25
N LEU A 624 0.01 0.68 -17.95
CA LEU A 624 0.43 -0.56 -17.33
C LEU A 624 -0.64 -1.12 -16.39
N GLY A 625 -1.70 -0.37 -16.08
CA GLY A 625 -2.66 -0.70 -15.04
C GLY A 625 -1.99 -0.96 -13.69
N ASN A 626 -2.61 -1.81 -12.87
CA ASN A 626 -2.03 -2.25 -11.60
C ASN A 626 -1.07 -3.42 -11.82
N THR A 627 0.23 -3.20 -11.64
CA THR A 627 1.27 -4.24 -11.79
C THR A 627 1.53 -5.04 -10.52
N THR A 628 0.99 -4.65 -9.36
CA THR A 628 1.24 -5.28 -8.06
C THR A 628 0.89 -6.77 -8.03
N PRO A 629 -0.26 -7.25 -8.55
CA PRO A 629 -0.56 -8.68 -8.57
C PRO A 629 0.45 -9.50 -9.37
N LEU A 630 0.92 -8.96 -10.50
CA LEU A 630 1.94 -9.61 -11.33
C LEU A 630 3.28 -9.69 -10.59
N THR A 631 3.71 -8.58 -9.99
CA THR A 631 4.96 -8.53 -9.20
C THR A 631 4.92 -9.55 -8.06
N ASN A 632 3.83 -9.60 -7.30
CA ASN A 632 3.65 -10.54 -6.19
C ASN A 632 3.72 -11.99 -6.66
N PHE A 633 2.99 -12.33 -7.74
CA PHE A 633 3.02 -13.67 -8.33
C PHE A 633 4.43 -14.08 -8.78
N LEU A 634 5.14 -13.22 -9.50
CA LEU A 634 6.49 -13.52 -9.99
C LEU A 634 7.47 -13.75 -8.84
N ASN A 635 7.38 -12.93 -7.79
CA ASN A 635 8.21 -13.04 -6.60
C ASN A 635 7.92 -14.32 -5.81
N GLU A 636 6.65 -14.70 -5.67
CA GLU A 636 6.25 -15.95 -5.02
C GLU A 636 6.73 -17.18 -5.80
N GLN A 637 6.54 -17.20 -7.13
CA GLN A 637 7.02 -18.30 -7.97
C GLN A 637 8.53 -18.46 -7.92
N LEU A 638 9.28 -17.34 -7.93
CA LEU A 638 10.73 -17.34 -7.78
C LEU A 638 11.13 -18.00 -6.45
N PHE A 639 10.52 -17.57 -5.33
CA PHE A 639 10.80 -18.09 -4.00
C PHE A 639 10.47 -19.58 -3.85
N LEU A 640 9.29 -20.02 -4.30
CA LEU A 640 8.85 -21.41 -4.20
C LEU A 640 9.76 -22.37 -4.99
N LYS A 641 10.13 -21.98 -6.21
CA LYS A 641 11.02 -22.79 -7.06
C LYS A 641 12.45 -22.80 -6.52
N GLU A 642 12.96 -21.67 -6.04
CA GLU A 642 14.27 -21.61 -5.40
C GLU A 642 14.33 -22.52 -4.16
N THR A 643 13.34 -22.46 -3.28
CA THR A 643 13.23 -23.34 -2.09
C THR A 643 13.21 -24.83 -2.47
N SER A 644 12.48 -25.18 -3.53
CA SER A 644 12.39 -26.56 -4.02
C SER A 644 13.73 -27.05 -4.58
N LEU A 645 14.44 -26.21 -5.33
CA LEU A 645 15.77 -26.51 -5.89
C LEU A 645 16.80 -26.74 -4.80
N VAL A 646 16.86 -25.83 -3.82
CA VAL A 646 17.72 -25.93 -2.63
C VAL A 646 17.48 -27.25 -1.90
N ARG A 647 16.22 -27.60 -1.63
CA ARG A 647 15.86 -28.82 -0.92
C ARG A 647 16.33 -30.08 -1.65
N ARG A 648 16.15 -30.14 -2.98
CA ARG A 648 16.57 -31.30 -3.78
C ARG A 648 18.09 -31.41 -3.89
N ARG A 649 18.81 -30.31 -4.11
CA ARG A 649 20.29 -30.30 -4.14
C ARG A 649 20.88 -30.77 -2.82
N SER A 650 20.32 -30.30 -1.70
CA SER A 650 20.68 -30.76 -0.36
C SER A 650 20.47 -32.28 -0.19
N GLN A 651 19.36 -32.84 -0.69
CA GLN A 651 19.12 -34.28 -0.69
C GLN A 651 20.10 -35.08 -1.56
N GLN A 652 20.68 -34.47 -2.59
CA GLN A 652 21.67 -35.07 -3.49
C GLN A 652 23.11 -34.89 -2.99
N GLY A 653 23.33 -34.18 -1.87
CA GLY A 653 24.66 -33.91 -1.32
C GLY A 653 25.49 -32.92 -2.15
N LEU A 654 24.86 -32.15 -3.03
CA LEU A 654 25.52 -31.09 -3.80
C LEU A 654 25.58 -29.81 -2.96
N GLN A 655 26.77 -29.20 -2.88
CA GLN A 655 26.93 -27.88 -2.25
C GLN A 655 26.47 -26.77 -3.20
N GLU A 656 25.79 -25.76 -2.65
CA GLU A 656 25.31 -24.59 -3.39
C GLU A 656 26.49 -23.67 -3.77
N GLY A 657 26.45 -23.10 -4.98
CA GLY A 657 27.47 -22.17 -5.47
C GLY A 657 28.69 -22.82 -6.15
N GLU A 658 28.93 -24.12 -5.96
CA GLU A 658 30.00 -24.85 -6.67
C GLU A 658 29.54 -25.42 -8.03
N ALA A 659 28.23 -25.60 -8.21
CA ALA A 659 27.65 -26.12 -9.44
C ALA A 659 27.12 -24.98 -10.33
N LEU A 660 27.40 -25.07 -11.63
CA LEU A 660 26.77 -24.21 -12.64
C LEU A 660 25.24 -24.34 -12.58
N LEU A 661 24.54 -23.31 -13.07
CA LEU A 661 23.11 -23.36 -13.32
C LEU A 661 22.78 -24.64 -14.10
N ASP A 662 22.01 -25.52 -13.48
CA ASP A 662 21.52 -26.73 -14.13
C ASP A 662 20.37 -26.36 -15.07
N VAL A 663 20.75 -26.02 -16.31
CA VAL A 663 19.82 -25.62 -17.36
C VAL A 663 18.97 -26.76 -17.91
N ASP A 664 19.29 -28.01 -17.53
CA ASP A 664 18.52 -29.20 -17.89
C ASP A 664 17.58 -29.65 -16.76
N ASP A 665 17.66 -29.04 -15.55
CA ASP A 665 16.71 -29.30 -14.46
C ASP A 665 15.30 -28.85 -14.88
N PRO A 666 14.29 -29.76 -14.83
CA PRO A 666 12.92 -29.43 -15.21
C PRO A 666 12.31 -28.24 -14.47
N ASP A 667 12.61 -28.05 -13.17
CA ASP A 667 12.07 -26.92 -12.39
C ASP A 667 12.75 -25.60 -12.77
N VAL A 668 14.04 -25.62 -13.11
CA VAL A 668 14.75 -24.44 -13.60
C VAL A 668 14.17 -24.04 -14.95
N ILE A 669 13.99 -24.99 -15.87
CA ILE A 669 13.36 -24.74 -17.18
C ILE A 669 11.94 -24.20 -17.00
N GLU A 670 11.14 -24.81 -16.12
CA GLU A 670 9.76 -24.39 -15.87
C GLU A 670 9.69 -22.97 -15.30
N LEU A 671 10.50 -22.67 -14.27
CA LEU A 671 10.58 -21.33 -13.68
C LEU A 671 10.92 -20.28 -14.74
N PHE A 672 12.02 -20.50 -15.48
CA PHE A 672 12.46 -19.54 -16.50
C PHE A 672 11.45 -19.41 -17.65
N CYS A 673 10.78 -20.50 -18.05
CA CYS A 673 9.66 -20.43 -18.99
C CYS A 673 8.55 -19.52 -18.46
N ASN A 674 8.15 -19.70 -17.20
CA ASN A 674 7.07 -18.92 -16.60
C ASN A 674 7.46 -17.44 -16.48
N LEU A 675 8.63 -17.14 -15.89
CA LEU A 675 9.15 -15.78 -15.78
C LEU A 675 9.26 -15.10 -17.16
N ALA A 676 9.81 -15.80 -18.16
CA ALA A 676 9.97 -15.24 -19.50
C ALA A 676 8.62 -15.03 -20.22
N ARG A 677 7.61 -15.88 -19.99
CA ARG A 677 6.26 -15.68 -20.56
C ARG A 677 5.58 -14.46 -19.97
N HIS A 678 5.60 -14.31 -18.65
CA HIS A 678 5.01 -13.14 -17.98
C HIS A 678 5.79 -11.86 -18.33
N GLY A 679 7.12 -11.91 -18.33
CA GLY A 679 7.98 -10.83 -18.79
C GLY A 679 7.76 -10.45 -20.24
N ALA A 680 7.55 -11.44 -21.12
CA ALA A 680 7.22 -11.21 -22.52
C ALA A 680 5.81 -10.65 -22.68
N ALA A 681 4.83 -11.08 -21.89
CA ALA A 681 3.48 -10.51 -21.91
C ALA A 681 3.51 -9.02 -21.54
N LEU A 682 4.24 -8.66 -20.48
CA LEU A 682 4.48 -7.26 -20.10
C LEU A 682 5.15 -6.48 -21.24
N TYR A 683 6.21 -7.03 -21.84
CA TYR A 683 6.87 -6.40 -22.97
C TYR A 683 5.93 -6.21 -24.17
N GLN A 684 5.12 -7.21 -24.52
CA GLN A 684 4.18 -7.12 -25.64
C GLN A 684 3.04 -6.13 -25.38
N GLN A 685 2.55 -6.02 -24.15
CA GLN A 685 1.57 -5.01 -23.75
C GLN A 685 2.13 -3.59 -23.97
N LEU A 686 3.39 -3.37 -23.60
CA LEU A 686 4.09 -2.11 -23.89
C LEU A 686 4.29 -1.91 -25.40
N ARG A 687 4.78 -2.92 -26.12
CA ARG A 687 5.00 -2.85 -27.59
C ARG A 687 3.72 -2.53 -28.35
N GLY A 688 2.58 -3.08 -27.93
CA GLY A 688 1.26 -2.81 -28.53
C GLY A 688 0.85 -1.34 -28.47
N GLN A 689 1.45 -0.58 -27.55
CA GLN A 689 1.26 0.86 -27.36
C GLN A 689 2.36 1.70 -28.03
N GLY A 690 3.22 1.09 -28.84
CA GLY A 690 4.32 1.79 -29.53
C GLY A 690 5.61 1.90 -28.71
N PHE A 691 5.74 1.15 -27.62
CA PHE A 691 6.99 1.11 -26.84
C PHE A 691 8.15 0.58 -27.68
N SER A 692 9.36 1.06 -27.42
CA SER A 692 10.61 0.60 -28.03
C SER A 692 11.62 0.24 -26.94
N ASP A 693 12.63 -0.56 -27.26
CA ASP A 693 13.70 -0.86 -26.30
C ASP A 693 14.36 0.46 -25.83
N PRO A 694 14.34 0.78 -24.52
CA PRO A 694 14.87 2.02 -23.97
C PRO A 694 16.40 2.06 -23.90
N GLY A 695 17.11 1.03 -24.38
CA GLY A 695 18.58 0.95 -24.39
C GLY A 695 19.18 0.36 -23.10
N ASP A 696 20.51 0.37 -22.98
CA ASP A 696 21.23 -0.45 -21.98
C ASP A 696 21.27 0.15 -20.56
N ARG A 697 21.03 1.45 -20.43
CA ARG A 697 20.94 2.16 -19.14
C ARG A 697 19.64 2.93 -19.05
N ILE A 698 18.91 2.69 -17.97
CA ILE A 698 17.57 3.25 -17.73
C ILE A 698 17.60 3.98 -16.39
N GLN A 699 17.15 5.24 -16.36
CA GLN A 699 16.78 5.92 -15.12
C GLN A 699 15.27 5.79 -14.93
N LEU A 700 14.85 5.13 -13.86
CA LEU A 700 13.45 5.02 -13.48
C LEU A 700 13.17 5.91 -12.26
N ILE A 701 12.20 6.80 -12.42
CA ILE A 701 11.73 7.71 -11.37
C ILE A 701 10.33 7.29 -10.95
N ASN A 702 10.21 6.75 -9.74
CA ASN A 702 8.93 6.41 -9.12
C ASN A 702 8.31 7.69 -8.54
N LYS A 703 7.13 8.05 -9.05
CA LYS A 703 6.27 9.12 -8.53
C LYS A 703 5.27 8.58 -7.50
N ASP A 704 4.92 7.30 -7.60
CA ASP A 704 4.12 6.57 -6.61
C ASP A 704 5.05 5.60 -5.87
N GLU A 705 5.34 5.91 -4.62
CA GLU A 705 6.29 5.16 -3.79
C GLU A 705 5.72 3.81 -3.35
N SER A 706 4.39 3.63 -3.43
CA SER A 706 3.70 2.39 -3.03
C SER A 706 3.65 1.34 -4.13
N GLN A 707 3.97 1.72 -5.37
CA GLN A 707 3.85 0.85 -6.53
C GLN A 707 5.20 0.57 -7.18
N HIS A 708 5.49 -0.71 -7.33
CA HIS A 708 6.70 -1.18 -7.99
C HIS A 708 6.40 -1.67 -9.41
N VAL A 709 6.96 -0.99 -10.42
CA VAL A 709 6.96 -1.48 -11.81
C VAL A 709 8.07 -2.53 -11.99
N PRO A 710 7.77 -3.80 -12.35
CA PRO A 710 8.73 -4.90 -12.37
C PRO A 710 9.60 -4.92 -13.64
N LEU A 711 10.33 -3.84 -13.92
CA LEU A 711 11.19 -3.73 -15.11
C LEU A 711 12.28 -4.81 -15.16
N GLU A 712 12.71 -5.31 -14.01
CA GLU A 712 13.67 -6.40 -13.83
C GLU A 712 13.24 -7.68 -14.55
N PHE A 713 11.92 -7.95 -14.54
CA PHE A 713 11.31 -9.16 -15.11
C PHE A 713 10.91 -9.01 -16.58
N VAL A 714 11.04 -7.82 -17.19
CA VAL A 714 10.77 -7.63 -18.62
C VAL A 714 11.65 -8.57 -19.43
N TYR A 715 11.02 -9.31 -20.36
CA TYR A 715 11.68 -10.30 -21.21
C TYR A 715 11.40 -10.02 -22.69
N ASP A 716 12.46 -9.76 -23.47
CA ASP A 716 12.33 -9.29 -24.86
C ASP A 716 12.88 -10.24 -25.93
N ARG A 717 13.07 -11.51 -25.60
CA ARG A 717 13.59 -12.55 -26.52
C ARG A 717 12.50 -13.51 -27.03
N GLY A 718 11.28 -12.99 -27.21
CA GLY A 718 10.12 -13.71 -27.73
C GLY A 718 9.37 -14.53 -26.67
N PHE A 719 8.23 -15.12 -27.04
CA PHE A 719 7.37 -15.85 -26.10
C PHE A 719 7.73 -17.35 -26.08
N PRO A 720 8.23 -17.93 -24.97
CA PRO A 720 8.70 -19.32 -24.96
C PRO A 720 7.59 -20.37 -25.17
N LYS A 721 7.83 -21.32 -26.07
CA LYS A 721 6.98 -22.52 -26.25
C LYS A 721 7.02 -23.43 -25.02
N MET A 722 6.03 -24.30 -24.92
CA MET A 722 6.07 -25.40 -23.96
C MET A 722 7.24 -26.33 -24.30
N GLY A 723 8.13 -26.60 -23.34
CA GLY A 723 9.34 -27.40 -23.55
C GLY A 723 10.51 -26.63 -24.16
N ALA A 724 10.46 -25.29 -24.19
CA ALA A 724 11.61 -24.47 -24.57
C ALA A 724 12.82 -24.77 -23.67
N ARG A 725 14.03 -24.72 -24.25
CA ARG A 725 15.29 -25.00 -23.54
C ARG A 725 16.15 -23.76 -23.43
N PHE A 726 17.15 -23.74 -22.57
CA PHE A 726 18.13 -22.65 -22.57
C PHE A 726 18.85 -22.55 -23.92
N CYS A 727 19.18 -21.32 -24.35
CA CYS A 727 19.97 -21.14 -25.55
C CYS A 727 21.38 -21.71 -25.38
N SER A 728 22.00 -22.21 -26.45
CA SER A 728 23.33 -22.84 -26.39
C SER A 728 24.44 -21.90 -25.90
N GLY A 729 24.24 -20.58 -26.01
CA GLY A 729 25.18 -19.56 -25.57
C GLY A 729 24.90 -19.01 -24.17
N TRP A 730 24.04 -19.64 -23.36
CA TRP A 730 23.62 -19.11 -22.06
C TRP A 730 24.81 -18.84 -21.11
N HIS A 731 25.75 -19.79 -21.04
CA HIS A 731 26.87 -19.71 -20.10
C HIS A 731 27.85 -18.59 -20.47
N GLU A 732 28.24 -18.51 -21.75
CA GLU A 732 29.08 -17.42 -22.25
C GLU A 732 28.39 -16.05 -22.08
N ALA A 733 27.07 -16.00 -22.26
CA ALA A 733 26.30 -14.79 -22.09
C ALA A 733 26.25 -14.29 -20.63
N LEU A 734 26.26 -15.21 -19.66
CA LEU A 734 26.34 -14.86 -18.23
C LEU A 734 27.78 -14.62 -17.76
N ALA A 735 28.78 -15.32 -18.31
CA ALA A 735 30.17 -15.13 -17.94
C ALA A 735 30.77 -13.82 -18.49
N GLY A 736 30.19 -13.26 -19.56
CA GLY A 736 30.68 -12.04 -20.20
C GLY A 736 29.99 -10.75 -19.74
N ASP A 737 30.61 -9.62 -20.09
CA ASP A 737 30.10 -8.26 -19.79
C ASP A 737 29.29 -7.62 -20.93
N GLY A 738 29.20 -8.29 -22.08
CA GLY A 738 28.50 -7.78 -23.26
C GLY A 738 26.96 -7.74 -23.11
N SER A 739 26.28 -6.89 -23.88
CA SER A 739 24.80 -6.87 -23.94
C SER A 739 24.22 -7.86 -24.94
N ARG A 740 25.08 -8.64 -25.62
CA ARG A 740 24.69 -9.58 -26.68
C ARG A 740 25.00 -11.02 -26.31
N CYS A 741 24.06 -11.92 -26.60
CA CYS A 741 24.24 -13.36 -26.50
C CYS A 741 24.85 -13.88 -27.82
N PRO A 742 25.97 -14.62 -27.77
CA PRO A 742 26.65 -15.10 -28.98
C PRO A 742 25.78 -16.04 -29.83
N SER A 743 24.86 -16.78 -29.20
CA SER A 743 23.96 -17.70 -29.89
C SER A 743 22.69 -17.00 -30.42
N CYS A 744 22.00 -16.24 -29.57
CA CYS A 744 20.72 -15.64 -29.95
C CYS A 744 20.87 -14.45 -30.92
N ASP A 745 21.96 -13.68 -30.83
CA ASP A 745 22.17 -12.52 -31.70
C ASP A 745 22.78 -12.91 -33.06
N ALA A 746 23.52 -14.02 -33.14
CA ALA A 746 24.03 -14.56 -34.40
C ALA A 746 22.92 -15.19 -35.27
N ALA A 747 21.84 -15.68 -34.66
CA ALA A 747 20.70 -16.26 -35.35
C ALA A 747 19.82 -15.25 -36.12
N GLY A 748 20.22 -13.96 -36.15
CA GLY A 748 19.48 -12.91 -36.83
C GLY A 748 18.16 -12.61 -36.13
N GLY A 749 18.25 -12.13 -34.88
CA GLY A 749 17.14 -11.54 -34.10
C GLY A 749 15.77 -12.16 -34.38
N ALA A 750 15.55 -13.40 -33.92
CA ALA A 750 14.31 -14.12 -34.15
C ALA A 750 13.09 -13.24 -33.80
N ALA A 751 12.13 -13.18 -34.73
CA ALA A 751 10.97 -12.30 -34.70
C ALA A 751 10.37 -12.20 -33.29
N GLN A 752 10.53 -11.03 -32.66
CA GLN A 752 10.23 -10.74 -31.26
C GLN A 752 8.75 -10.96 -30.87
N ALA A 753 7.87 -11.16 -31.87
CA ALA A 753 6.44 -11.46 -31.72
C ALA A 753 6.09 -12.96 -31.92
N SER A 754 7.07 -13.84 -32.11
CA SER A 754 6.85 -15.27 -32.40
C SER A 754 7.20 -16.17 -31.22
N TRP A 755 6.64 -17.38 -31.26
CA TRP A 755 6.96 -18.46 -30.34
C TRP A 755 8.44 -18.85 -30.43
N SER A 756 9.17 -18.77 -29.31
CA SER A 756 10.58 -19.13 -29.21
C SER A 756 10.77 -20.56 -28.72
N GLU A 757 11.68 -21.30 -29.35
CA GLU A 757 12.16 -22.62 -28.88
C GLU A 757 13.19 -22.52 -27.75
N THR A 758 13.75 -21.32 -27.53
CA THR A 758 14.85 -21.11 -26.59
C THR A 758 14.62 -19.99 -25.60
N ILE A 759 15.14 -20.15 -24.39
CA ILE A 759 15.17 -19.16 -23.32
C ILE A 759 16.59 -18.61 -23.20
N CYS A 760 16.76 -17.29 -23.28
CA CYS A 760 18.05 -16.65 -23.11
C CYS A 760 18.04 -15.82 -21.82
N PRO A 761 18.97 -16.04 -20.87
CA PRO A 761 19.04 -15.24 -19.65
C PRO A 761 19.19 -13.73 -19.91
N LEU A 762 19.87 -13.32 -20.99
CA LEU A 762 19.99 -11.91 -21.39
C LEU A 762 18.69 -11.31 -21.98
N GLY A 763 17.62 -12.09 -22.05
CA GLY A 763 16.29 -11.55 -22.32
C GLY A 763 15.71 -10.78 -21.15
N PHE A 764 16.07 -11.16 -19.91
CA PHE A 764 15.67 -10.43 -18.72
C PHE A 764 16.47 -9.14 -18.57
N TRP A 765 15.77 -8.03 -18.39
CA TRP A 765 16.40 -6.72 -18.24
C TRP A 765 17.25 -6.62 -16.98
N ALA A 766 16.89 -7.30 -15.88
CA ALA A 766 17.74 -7.36 -14.68
C ALA A 766 19.15 -7.91 -14.96
N ILE A 767 19.28 -8.79 -15.95
CA ILE A 767 20.54 -9.44 -16.32
C ILE A 767 21.28 -8.65 -17.41
N ARG A 768 20.54 -8.03 -18.35
CA ARG A 768 21.14 -7.32 -19.49
C ARG A 768 21.46 -5.85 -19.21
N LYS A 769 20.56 -5.12 -18.55
CA LYS A 769 20.54 -3.66 -18.45
C LYS A 769 20.95 -3.17 -17.07
N VAL A 770 21.35 -1.91 -16.99
CA VAL A 770 21.48 -1.17 -15.73
C VAL A 770 20.19 -0.37 -15.54
N ILE A 771 19.52 -0.60 -14.42
CA ILE A 771 18.28 0.09 -14.04
C ILE A 771 18.58 0.85 -12.76
N GLU A 772 18.57 2.18 -12.85
CA GLU A 772 18.77 3.09 -11.72
C GLU A 772 17.39 3.52 -11.23
N ARG A 773 17.11 3.38 -9.93
CA ARG A 773 15.80 3.70 -9.37
C ARG A 773 15.88 4.83 -8.37
N PHE A 774 14.96 5.77 -8.52
CA PHE A 774 14.82 6.91 -7.65
C PHE A 774 13.36 7.12 -7.32
N ASP A 775 13.08 7.49 -6.08
CA ASP A 775 11.81 8.11 -5.75
C ASP A 775 11.91 9.61 -6.02
N SER A 776 10.84 10.18 -6.55
CA SER A 776 10.80 11.59 -6.97
C SER A 776 11.17 12.56 -5.83
N THR A 777 10.83 12.21 -4.58
CA THR A 777 11.17 12.90 -3.34
C THR A 777 12.69 12.95 -3.07
N HIS A 778 13.42 11.91 -3.50
CA HIS A 778 14.88 11.78 -3.32
C HIS A 778 15.71 12.34 -4.47
N MET A 779 15.09 12.88 -5.52
CA MET A 779 15.84 13.50 -6.62
C MET A 779 16.62 14.75 -6.18
N HIS A 780 16.32 15.27 -4.99
CA HIS A 780 16.96 16.45 -4.43
C HIS A 780 17.95 16.16 -3.29
N ASP A 781 18.23 14.88 -3.01
CA ASP A 781 19.05 14.41 -1.89
C ASP A 781 20.55 14.74 -2.06
N LEU A 782 21.21 15.09 -0.96
CA LEU A 782 22.66 15.30 -0.90
C LEU A 782 23.43 13.99 -1.12
N SER A 783 22.79 12.84 -0.92
CA SER A 783 23.37 11.51 -1.15
C SER A 783 23.33 11.06 -2.62
N LEU A 784 23.28 12.00 -3.56
CA LEU A 784 23.50 11.78 -4.99
C LEU A 784 24.97 12.09 -5.35
N PRO A 785 25.55 11.41 -6.36
CA PRO A 785 26.93 11.67 -6.77
C PRO A 785 27.09 13.10 -7.30
N ALA A 786 27.93 13.90 -6.65
CA ALA A 786 28.25 15.27 -7.06
C ALA A 786 29.70 15.39 -7.55
N TRP A 787 30.06 16.48 -8.21
CA TRP A 787 31.42 16.65 -8.74
C TRP A 787 32.54 16.58 -7.67
N ARG A 788 32.24 16.97 -6.42
CA ARG A 788 33.18 16.84 -5.28
C ARG A 788 33.06 15.50 -4.56
N ARG A 789 31.99 14.75 -4.83
CA ARG A 789 31.50 13.63 -4.04
C ARG A 789 31.01 12.54 -5.01
N ARG A 790 31.90 12.06 -5.88
CA ARG A 790 31.59 11.04 -6.90
C ARG A 790 32.14 9.67 -6.56
N ASP A 791 33.21 9.62 -5.78
CA ASP A 791 33.90 8.39 -5.44
C ASP A 791 33.29 7.79 -4.17
N LEU A 792 32.75 6.58 -4.26
CA LEU A 792 32.49 5.74 -3.09
C LEU A 792 33.65 4.81 -2.88
N ARG A 793 34.19 4.77 -1.66
CA ARG A 793 35.27 3.85 -1.27
C ARG A 793 34.74 2.77 -0.34
N PRO A 794 33.90 1.84 -0.84
CA PRO A 794 33.23 0.85 0.02
C PRO A 794 34.21 -0.13 0.68
N LEU A 795 35.47 -0.21 0.22
CA LEU A 795 36.47 -1.14 0.74
C LEU A 795 37.38 -0.55 1.84
N ASP A 796 37.24 0.75 2.15
CA ASP A 796 38.04 1.41 3.20
C ASP A 796 37.65 0.91 4.60
N ALA A 797 36.35 0.78 4.88
CA ALA A 797 35.82 0.18 6.10
C ALA A 797 34.42 -0.38 5.84
N ALA A 798 34.04 -1.43 6.58
CA ALA A 798 32.72 -2.03 6.49
C ALA A 798 32.18 -2.42 7.86
N LEU A 799 30.88 -2.24 8.06
CA LEU A 799 30.13 -2.81 9.20
C LEU A 799 29.18 -3.87 8.68
N CYS A 800 29.27 -5.07 9.22
CA CYS A 800 28.43 -6.20 8.87
C CYS A 800 27.66 -6.68 10.09
N ALA A 801 26.39 -7.06 9.89
CA ALA A 801 25.62 -7.84 10.87
C ALA A 801 24.78 -8.90 10.14
N SER A 802 24.43 -9.96 10.87
CA SER A 802 23.67 -11.08 10.33
C SER A 802 22.73 -11.64 11.37
N THR A 803 21.54 -12.04 10.95
CA THR A 803 20.68 -12.96 11.71
C THR A 803 21.32 -14.35 11.79
N ASP A 804 20.98 -15.12 12.82
CA ASP A 804 21.37 -16.53 12.96
C ASP A 804 20.63 -17.49 12.01
N ARG A 805 19.58 -17.01 11.34
CA ARG A 805 18.92 -17.71 10.23
C ARG A 805 19.84 -17.89 9.03
N VAL A 806 20.89 -17.08 8.91
CA VAL A 806 21.97 -17.30 7.94
C VAL A 806 22.89 -18.42 8.47
N PRO A 807 23.15 -19.48 7.66
CA PRO A 807 24.00 -20.59 8.08
C PRO A 807 25.36 -20.14 8.60
N ALA A 808 25.84 -20.80 9.66
CA ALA A 808 27.12 -20.47 10.30
C ALA A 808 28.30 -20.52 9.32
N GLU A 809 28.30 -21.47 8.38
CA GLU A 809 29.30 -21.58 7.31
C GLU A 809 29.31 -20.36 6.38
N ALA A 810 28.13 -19.86 5.98
CA ALA A 810 28.01 -18.67 5.15
C ALA A 810 28.45 -17.40 5.91
N ARG A 811 28.13 -17.30 7.20
CA ARG A 811 28.62 -16.21 8.07
C ARG A 811 30.14 -16.25 8.24
N ALA A 812 30.72 -17.44 8.38
CA ALA A 812 32.17 -17.62 8.46
C ALA A 812 32.87 -17.23 7.14
N ALA A 813 32.34 -17.68 5.99
CA ALA A 813 32.85 -17.30 4.68
C ALA A 813 32.78 -15.79 4.42
N LEU A 814 31.68 -15.13 4.84
CA LEU A 814 31.58 -13.68 4.75
C LEU A 814 32.59 -12.97 5.67
N SER A 815 32.82 -13.48 6.88
CA SER A 815 33.85 -12.94 7.78
C SER A 815 35.26 -13.05 7.19
N GLU A 816 35.57 -14.17 6.54
CA GLU A 816 36.83 -14.35 5.81
C GLU A 816 36.93 -13.39 4.62
N ALA A 817 35.88 -13.28 3.80
CA ALA A 817 35.85 -12.35 2.66
C ALA A 817 36.02 -10.88 3.11
N LEU A 818 35.34 -10.47 4.17
CA LEU A 818 35.50 -9.13 4.76
C LEU A 818 36.96 -8.89 5.16
N THR A 819 37.60 -9.85 5.82
CA THR A 819 39.00 -9.73 6.26
C THR A 819 39.98 -9.70 5.07
N GLY A 820 39.67 -10.40 3.97
CA GLY A 820 40.49 -10.40 2.76
C GLY A 820 40.36 -9.14 1.89
N HIS A 821 39.16 -8.57 1.82
CA HIS A 821 38.85 -7.48 0.88
C HIS A 821 38.77 -6.08 1.52
N ILE A 822 38.42 -5.96 2.81
CA ILE A 822 38.19 -4.69 3.49
C ILE A 822 39.38 -4.33 4.39
N ALA A 823 39.78 -3.05 4.40
CA ALA A 823 40.90 -2.60 5.25
C ALA A 823 40.56 -2.56 6.75
N SER A 824 39.33 -2.17 7.10
CA SER A 824 38.81 -2.12 8.47
C SER A 824 37.41 -2.75 8.57
N PRO A 825 37.30 -4.10 8.56
CA PRO A 825 36.03 -4.79 8.74
C PRO A 825 35.62 -4.83 10.22
N THR A 826 34.33 -4.60 10.50
CA THR A 826 33.72 -4.85 11.81
C THR A 826 32.46 -5.69 11.64
N ILE A 827 32.28 -6.69 12.49
CA ILE A 827 31.07 -7.52 12.53
C ILE A 827 30.39 -7.26 13.86
N ALA A 828 29.19 -6.69 13.84
CA ALA A 828 28.37 -6.48 15.03
C ALA A 828 27.55 -7.74 15.33
N ALA A 829 27.48 -8.10 16.61
CA ALA A 829 26.72 -9.25 17.08
C ALA A 829 25.21 -9.00 17.16
N ASP A 830 24.79 -7.74 17.32
CA ASP A 830 23.40 -7.32 17.56
C ASP A 830 23.22 -5.82 17.29
N TRP A 831 22.01 -5.29 17.50
CA TRP A 831 21.72 -3.88 17.24
C TRP A 831 22.42 -2.91 18.19
N ASP A 832 22.70 -3.30 19.45
CA ASP A 832 23.39 -2.43 20.39
C ASP A 832 24.85 -2.24 19.96
N GLU A 833 25.49 -3.33 19.54
CA GLU A 833 26.84 -3.24 18.98
C GLU A 833 26.85 -2.50 17.63
N TRP A 834 25.85 -2.73 16.78
CA TRP A 834 25.69 -2.00 15.53
C TRP A 834 25.64 -0.49 15.76
N GLU A 835 24.75 -0.03 16.64
CA GLU A 835 24.56 1.38 16.98
C GLU A 835 25.85 1.99 17.56
N ARG A 836 26.51 1.27 18.47
CA ARG A 836 27.79 1.71 19.04
C ARG A 836 28.87 1.87 17.97
N VAL A 837 29.03 0.88 17.09
CA VAL A 837 30.09 0.89 16.07
C VAL A 837 29.83 1.94 15.00
N ILE A 838 28.58 2.10 14.56
CA ILE A 838 28.26 3.06 13.51
C ILE A 838 28.42 4.51 13.99
N ALA A 839 28.07 4.79 15.25
CA ALA A 839 28.32 6.07 15.90
C ALA A 839 29.83 6.36 16.07
N GLU A 840 30.64 5.34 16.32
CA GLU A 840 32.09 5.48 16.50
C GLU A 840 32.85 5.62 15.18
N LYS A 841 32.49 4.83 14.15
CA LYS A 841 33.32 4.63 12.95
C LYS A 841 32.70 5.11 11.64
N SER A 842 31.36 5.18 11.56
CA SER A 842 30.60 5.56 10.36
C SER A 842 31.18 5.02 9.02
N PRO A 843 31.26 3.69 8.84
CA PRO A 843 31.91 3.11 7.67
C PRO A 843 31.10 3.32 6.38
N PRO A 844 31.77 3.43 5.20
CA PRO A 844 31.13 3.69 3.91
C PRO A 844 30.40 2.48 3.31
N LEU A 845 30.54 1.29 3.88
CA LEU A 845 29.82 0.07 3.47
C LEU A 845 29.13 -0.57 4.69
N LEU A 846 27.82 -0.73 4.60
CA LEU A 846 26.99 -1.40 5.58
C LEU A 846 26.41 -2.67 4.96
N ILE A 847 26.58 -3.81 5.63
CA ILE A 847 26.08 -5.11 5.18
C ILE A 847 25.14 -5.68 6.24
N LEU A 848 23.85 -5.74 5.92
CA LEU A 848 22.81 -6.28 6.79
C LEU A 848 22.24 -7.54 6.15
N LEU A 849 22.64 -8.70 6.66
CA LEU A 849 21.95 -9.96 6.38
C LEU A 849 20.82 -10.13 7.40
N ALA A 850 19.75 -9.36 7.21
CA ALA A 850 18.67 -9.27 8.18
C ALA A 850 17.53 -10.24 7.85
N HIS A 851 16.84 -10.73 8.89
CA HIS A 851 15.49 -11.26 8.71
C HIS A 851 14.50 -10.10 8.75
N HIS A 852 13.52 -10.10 7.84
CA HIS A 852 12.44 -9.12 7.81
C HIS A 852 11.14 -9.89 7.97
N ASP A 853 10.35 -9.52 8.96
CA ASP A 853 9.04 -10.10 9.24
C ASP A 853 8.09 -9.05 9.82
N LEU A 854 6.86 -9.49 10.06
CA LEU A 854 5.84 -8.73 10.78
C LEU A 854 5.62 -9.34 12.17
N ASP A 855 5.45 -8.48 13.17
CA ASP A 855 4.93 -8.83 14.48
C ASP A 855 3.78 -7.88 14.84
N ALA A 856 2.60 -8.45 15.14
CA ALA A 856 1.36 -7.69 15.37
C ALA A 856 1.05 -6.62 14.28
N GLY A 857 1.44 -6.87 13.03
CA GLY A 857 1.27 -5.93 11.91
C GLY A 857 2.32 -4.81 11.86
N LEU A 858 3.38 -4.86 12.67
CA LEU A 858 4.53 -3.96 12.60
C LEU A 858 5.74 -4.66 11.98
N ASP A 859 6.41 -4.00 11.05
CA ASP A 859 7.62 -4.53 10.42
C ASP A 859 8.85 -4.38 11.32
N TYR A 860 9.66 -5.43 11.36
CA TYR A 860 10.94 -5.41 12.07
C TYR A 860 12.06 -6.03 11.26
N LEU A 861 13.28 -5.53 11.53
CA LEU A 861 14.53 -6.14 11.09
C LEU A 861 15.19 -6.88 12.27
N GLU A 862 15.48 -8.15 12.06
CA GLU A 862 16.18 -9.02 13.00
C GLU A 862 17.63 -9.28 12.58
N ILE A 863 18.57 -9.02 13.50
CA ILE A 863 19.98 -9.43 13.43
C ILE A 863 20.41 -10.07 14.76
N GLY A 864 21.52 -10.81 14.76
CA GLY A 864 22.09 -11.42 15.96
C GLY A 864 21.58 -12.84 16.26
N ASP A 865 22.10 -13.40 17.36
CA ASP A 865 21.85 -14.79 17.77
C ASP A 865 20.52 -14.92 18.52
N LYS A 866 19.65 -15.87 18.14
CA LYS A 866 18.34 -16.09 18.76
C LYS A 866 18.35 -16.24 20.29
N ALA A 867 19.49 -16.57 20.90
CA ALA A 867 19.65 -16.65 22.34
C ALA A 867 19.66 -15.26 23.03
N LEU A 868 19.82 -14.18 22.26
CA LEU A 868 19.76 -12.80 22.76
C LEU A 868 18.30 -12.35 22.96
N ASP A 869 18.12 -11.42 23.90
CA ASP A 869 16.82 -10.79 24.15
C ASP A 869 16.31 -10.07 22.89
N GLU A 870 14.98 -10.03 22.74
CA GLU A 870 14.29 -9.46 21.58
C GLU A 870 14.73 -8.01 21.30
N HIS A 871 14.78 -7.17 22.33
CA HIS A 871 15.20 -5.76 22.20
C HIS A 871 16.64 -5.56 21.70
N ARG A 872 17.49 -6.60 21.71
CA ARG A 872 18.85 -6.53 21.15
C ARG A 872 18.88 -7.01 19.70
N ARG A 873 17.96 -7.90 19.33
CA ARG A 873 17.87 -8.51 18.00
C ARG A 873 16.96 -7.79 17.03
N TRP A 874 15.86 -7.23 17.53
CA TRP A 874 14.80 -6.66 16.72
C TRP A 874 14.88 -5.14 16.74
N ARG A 875 14.68 -4.54 15.57
CA ARG A 875 14.39 -3.12 15.41
C ARG A 875 13.15 -3.00 14.55
N PHE A 876 12.08 -2.52 15.17
CA PHE A 876 10.85 -2.17 14.46
C PHE A 876 11.10 -0.93 13.60
N ARG A 877 10.37 -0.78 12.50
CA ARG A 877 10.55 0.38 11.61
C ARG A 877 10.54 1.74 12.30
N PRO A 878 9.64 2.05 13.26
CA PRO A 878 9.67 3.35 13.94
C PRO A 878 10.97 3.61 14.72
N GLN A 879 11.74 2.57 15.02
CA GLN A 879 13.03 2.67 15.70
C GLN A 879 14.20 2.81 14.70
N LEU A 880 14.00 2.44 13.43
CA LEU A 880 14.97 2.66 12.36
C LEU A 880 15.04 4.15 12.06
N ASN A 881 16.22 4.74 12.20
CA ASN A 881 16.44 6.16 12.03
C ASN A 881 17.89 6.45 11.61
N GLU A 882 18.21 7.72 11.37
CA GLU A 882 19.52 8.17 10.89
C GLU A 882 20.68 7.75 11.80
N SER A 883 20.47 7.63 13.13
CA SER A 883 21.51 7.18 14.07
C SER A 883 22.02 5.77 13.78
N LEU A 884 21.20 4.94 13.15
CA LEU A 884 21.50 3.55 12.83
C LEU A 884 22.10 3.37 11.44
N ILE A 885 22.12 4.41 10.59
CA ILE A 885 22.58 4.32 9.19
C ILE A 885 23.68 5.35 8.87
N ASN A 886 23.49 6.63 9.20
CA ASN A 886 24.46 7.68 8.92
C ASN A 886 24.51 8.74 10.05
N PRO A 887 24.82 8.35 11.30
CA PRO A 887 24.81 9.26 12.45
C PRO A 887 25.75 10.46 12.33
N ALA A 888 26.86 10.30 11.59
CA ALA A 888 27.86 11.34 11.40
C ALA A 888 27.55 12.25 10.19
N ALA A 889 26.44 12.03 9.49
CA ALA A 889 26.09 12.71 8.24
C ALA A 889 27.27 12.75 7.25
N ILE A 890 27.96 11.60 7.09
CA ILE A 890 29.08 11.51 6.16
C ILE A 890 28.57 11.71 4.73
N GLU A 891 29.36 12.41 3.94
CA GLU A 891 29.08 12.68 2.54
C GLU A 891 30.29 12.33 1.66
N PRO A 892 30.15 11.41 0.68
CA PRO A 892 28.97 10.58 0.42
C PRO A 892 28.55 9.69 1.60
N GLY A 893 27.25 9.44 1.73
CA GLY A 893 26.71 8.48 2.67
C GLY A 893 27.12 7.02 2.35
N PRO A 894 26.79 6.06 3.21
CA PRO A 894 27.20 4.66 3.01
C PRO A 894 26.45 3.97 1.86
N ILE A 895 27.07 2.94 1.28
CA ILE A 895 26.37 1.89 0.52
C ILE A 895 25.77 0.92 1.53
N VAL A 896 24.50 0.59 1.40
CA VAL A 896 23.84 -0.40 2.25
C VAL A 896 23.41 -1.62 1.44
N LEU A 897 23.88 -2.80 1.85
CA LEU A 897 23.38 -4.09 1.37
C LEU A 897 22.32 -4.57 2.38
N LEU A 898 21.05 -4.32 2.09
CA LEU A 898 19.92 -4.69 2.93
C LEU A 898 19.32 -6.01 2.43
N LEU A 899 20.02 -7.10 2.74
CA LEU A 899 19.73 -8.45 2.25
C LEU A 899 18.83 -9.20 3.25
N GLY A 900 17.54 -8.86 3.23
CA GLY A 900 16.46 -9.57 3.92
C GLY A 900 15.31 -9.86 2.96
N CYS A 901 14.22 -10.46 3.44
CA CYS A 901 13.02 -10.71 2.62
C CYS A 901 12.33 -9.40 2.26
N MET A 902 11.97 -9.18 0.99
CA MET A 902 11.06 -8.10 0.56
C MET A 902 11.44 -6.69 1.09
N THR A 903 12.73 -6.37 1.17
CA THR A 903 13.21 -5.11 1.76
C THR A 903 13.03 -3.89 0.85
N ALA A 904 12.80 -4.10 -0.45
CA ALA A 904 12.59 -3.08 -1.48
C ALA A 904 11.13 -2.98 -1.96
N THR A 905 10.19 -3.59 -1.22
CA THR A 905 8.76 -3.56 -1.51
C THR A 905 7.96 -3.18 -0.28
N ASP A 906 6.82 -2.53 -0.48
CA ASP A 906 5.85 -2.29 0.58
C ASP A 906 5.21 -3.61 1.00
N VAL A 907 5.09 -3.82 2.32
CA VAL A 907 4.36 -4.96 2.86
C VAL A 907 2.95 -4.47 3.19
N ALA A 908 1.98 -4.92 2.39
CA ALA A 908 0.61 -4.40 2.32
C ALA A 908 -0.13 -4.34 3.68
N GLU A 909 0.29 -5.14 4.65
CA GLU A 909 -0.32 -5.19 5.99
C GLU A 909 -0.03 -3.95 6.85
N THR A 910 1.02 -3.18 6.55
CA THR A 910 1.46 -2.05 7.39
C THR A 910 1.13 -0.67 6.82
N GLY A 911 0.92 -0.56 5.49
CA GLY A 911 0.73 0.71 4.80
C GLY A 911 1.94 1.66 4.81
N TYR A 912 3.10 1.20 5.28
CA TYR A 912 4.36 1.95 5.25
C TYR A 912 5.15 1.67 3.96
N ARG A 913 6.01 2.63 3.54
CA ARG A 913 6.88 2.57 2.35
C ARG A 913 7.86 1.38 2.38
N SER A 914 8.77 1.21 1.43
CA SER A 914 9.79 0.14 1.54
C SER A 914 10.88 0.47 2.58
N LEU A 915 11.51 -0.54 3.19
CA LEU A 915 12.65 -0.33 4.11
C LEU A 915 13.86 0.27 3.39
N ALA A 916 14.08 -0.10 2.13
CA ALA A 916 15.13 0.49 1.29
C ALA A 916 14.94 2.00 1.09
N ASP A 917 13.69 2.46 0.95
CA ASP A 917 13.36 3.89 0.87
C ASP A 917 13.64 4.62 2.19
N ASN A 918 13.31 4.02 3.34
CA ASN A 918 13.68 4.61 4.64
C ASN A 918 15.19 4.79 4.78
N PHE A 919 15.98 3.82 4.31
CA PHE A 919 17.44 3.92 4.41
C PHE A 919 18.00 5.01 3.49
N LYS A 920 17.33 5.27 2.35
CA LYS A 920 17.60 6.45 1.52
C LYS A 920 17.24 7.75 2.24
N HIS A 921 16.12 7.82 2.96
CA HIS A 921 15.79 8.94 3.85
C HIS A 921 16.84 9.17 4.95
N PHE A 922 17.51 8.10 5.40
CA PHE A 922 18.62 8.17 6.35
C PHE A 922 19.97 8.42 5.68
N HIS A 923 19.96 9.11 4.53
CA HIS A 923 21.11 9.58 3.78
C HIS A 923 22.10 8.49 3.32
N ALA A 924 21.66 7.24 3.13
CA ALA A 924 22.46 6.25 2.40
C ALA A 924 22.70 6.71 0.94
N SER A 925 23.90 6.51 0.40
CA SER A 925 24.20 6.83 -1.01
C SER A 925 23.47 5.90 -1.97
N LEU A 926 23.43 4.61 -1.63
CA LEU A 926 22.80 3.55 -2.41
C LEU A 926 22.33 2.44 -1.47
N VAL A 927 21.16 1.88 -1.73
CA VAL A 927 20.62 0.73 -0.99
C VAL A 927 20.31 -0.41 -1.96
N LEU A 928 20.93 -1.57 -1.75
CA LEU A 928 20.61 -2.80 -2.46
C LEU A 928 19.62 -3.62 -1.61
N GLY A 929 18.37 -3.72 -2.07
CA GLY A 929 17.31 -4.49 -1.41
C GLY A 929 16.76 -5.62 -2.29
N THR A 930 15.71 -6.28 -1.81
CA THR A 930 15.08 -7.43 -2.46
C THR A 930 13.58 -7.20 -2.65
N MET A 931 13.03 -7.63 -3.79
CA MET A 931 11.57 -7.59 -4.04
C MET A 931 10.85 -8.86 -3.59
N ALA A 932 11.56 -9.98 -3.53
CA ALA A 932 11.00 -11.28 -3.19
C ALA A 932 11.48 -11.74 -1.81
N LYS A 933 10.82 -12.77 -1.27
CA LYS A 933 11.37 -13.53 -0.15
C LYS A 933 12.69 -14.18 -0.61
N VAL A 934 13.68 -14.18 0.27
CA VAL A 934 15.02 -14.68 -0.01
C VAL A 934 15.42 -15.70 1.02
N LEU A 935 16.12 -16.75 0.60
CA LEU A 935 16.64 -17.76 1.53
C LEU A 935 17.90 -17.20 2.21
N GLY A 936 17.94 -17.24 3.55
CA GLY A 936 19.09 -16.72 4.32
C GLY A 936 20.44 -17.32 3.91
N ARG A 937 20.45 -18.58 3.46
CA ARG A 937 21.64 -19.26 2.90
C ARG A 937 22.23 -18.60 1.66
N HIS A 938 21.48 -17.80 0.91
CA HIS A 938 21.96 -17.12 -0.30
C HIS A 938 22.45 -15.69 -0.02
N ALA A 939 22.04 -15.08 1.09
CA ALA A 939 22.41 -13.70 1.44
C ALA A 939 23.92 -13.55 1.68
N GLY A 940 24.53 -14.52 2.39
CA GLY A 940 25.98 -14.56 2.62
C GLY A 940 26.80 -14.67 1.32
N PRO A 941 26.57 -15.70 0.47
CA PRO A 941 27.24 -15.84 -0.82
C PRO A 941 27.10 -14.61 -1.72
N LEU A 942 25.92 -13.99 -1.78
CA LEU A 942 25.71 -12.76 -2.55
C LEU A 942 26.57 -11.59 -2.03
N ALA A 943 26.64 -11.42 -0.70
CA ALA A 943 27.50 -10.41 -0.10
C ALA A 943 28.99 -10.68 -0.42
N CYS A 944 29.43 -11.94 -0.36
CA CYS A 944 30.79 -12.33 -0.74
C CYS A 944 31.09 -12.01 -2.21
N GLU A 945 30.20 -12.35 -3.14
CA GLU A 945 30.40 -12.08 -4.57
C GLU A 945 30.44 -10.58 -4.86
N LEU A 946 29.59 -9.79 -4.20
CA LEU A 946 29.62 -8.33 -4.33
C LEU A 946 30.94 -7.75 -3.81
N LEU A 947 31.45 -8.22 -2.67
CA LEU A 947 32.77 -7.83 -2.16
C LEU A 947 33.90 -8.20 -3.13
N ALA A 948 33.85 -9.40 -3.70
CA ALA A 948 34.83 -9.86 -4.68
C ALA A 948 34.82 -8.96 -5.92
N GLU A 949 33.65 -8.70 -6.51
CA GLU A 949 33.50 -7.87 -7.70
C GLU A 949 33.84 -6.40 -7.44
N LEU A 950 33.47 -5.84 -6.27
CA LEU A 950 33.92 -4.50 -5.86
C LEU A 950 35.45 -4.44 -5.73
N SER A 951 36.09 -5.50 -5.23
CA SER A 951 37.54 -5.55 -5.08
C SER A 951 38.30 -5.78 -6.39
N ALA A 952 37.64 -6.40 -7.37
CA ALA A 952 38.18 -6.67 -8.70
C ALA A 952 38.06 -5.46 -9.65
N VAL A 953 37.42 -4.36 -9.21
CA VAL A 953 37.36 -3.12 -9.98
C VAL A 953 38.77 -2.59 -10.25
N ASP A 954 39.19 -2.71 -11.49
CA ASP A 954 40.47 -2.25 -12.03
C ASP A 954 40.32 -1.09 -13.02
N THR A 955 39.09 -0.86 -13.48
CA THR A 955 38.76 0.14 -14.49
C THR A 955 38.46 1.50 -13.84
N PRO A 956 39.14 2.58 -14.27
CA PRO A 956 38.93 3.92 -13.73
C PRO A 956 37.56 4.53 -13.98
N ASP A 957 36.64 3.84 -14.66
CA ASP A 957 35.28 4.32 -14.97
C ASP A 957 34.21 3.33 -14.50
N ALA A 958 34.57 2.36 -13.64
CA ALA A 958 33.60 1.42 -13.12
C ALA A 958 32.61 2.13 -12.18
N ASP A 959 31.33 1.88 -12.46
CA ASP A 959 30.23 2.33 -11.62
C ASP A 959 29.53 1.14 -10.94
N PHE A 960 28.81 1.44 -9.87
CA PHE A 960 28.10 0.43 -9.09
C PHE A 960 27.09 -0.37 -9.95
N GLY A 961 26.38 0.29 -10.86
CA GLY A 961 25.41 -0.38 -11.74
C GLY A 961 26.03 -1.47 -12.62
N SER A 962 27.23 -1.21 -13.13
CA SER A 962 28.00 -2.16 -13.94
C SER A 962 28.47 -3.34 -13.10
N VAL A 963 28.93 -3.09 -11.87
CA VAL A 963 29.32 -4.13 -10.91
C VAL A 963 28.12 -5.00 -10.53
N LEU A 964 26.97 -4.40 -10.17
CA LEU A 964 25.78 -5.15 -9.80
C LEU A 964 25.29 -6.04 -10.95
N ARG A 965 25.36 -5.56 -12.20
CA ARG A 965 25.03 -6.38 -13.37
C ARG A 965 25.96 -7.59 -13.50
N ARG A 966 27.27 -7.43 -13.27
CA ARG A 966 28.22 -8.56 -13.26
C ARG A 966 27.88 -9.56 -12.16
N VAL A 967 27.66 -9.07 -10.93
CA VAL A 967 27.25 -9.90 -9.79
C VAL A 967 25.99 -10.70 -10.13
N ARG A 968 24.94 -10.06 -10.66
CA ARG A 968 23.71 -10.77 -11.08
C ARG A 968 23.99 -11.88 -12.07
N ARG A 969 24.82 -11.62 -13.08
CA ARG A 969 25.12 -12.63 -14.12
C ARG A 969 25.94 -13.80 -13.57
N ARG A 970 26.99 -13.51 -12.80
CA ARG A 970 27.87 -14.53 -12.22
C ARG A 970 27.12 -15.39 -11.22
N MET A 971 26.37 -14.78 -10.32
CA MET A 971 25.52 -15.50 -9.36
C MET A 971 24.47 -16.34 -10.07
N LEU A 972 23.82 -15.82 -11.13
CA LEU A 972 22.87 -16.60 -11.92
C LEU A 972 23.54 -17.79 -12.61
N ALA A 973 24.76 -17.62 -13.12
CA ALA A 973 25.54 -18.70 -13.73
C ALA A 973 25.87 -19.83 -12.74
N HIS A 974 25.94 -19.53 -11.45
CA HIS A 974 26.13 -20.49 -10.35
C HIS A 974 24.81 -20.92 -9.68
N GLY A 975 23.67 -20.63 -10.33
CA GLY A 975 22.36 -21.13 -9.91
C GLY A 975 21.69 -20.37 -8.78
N PHE A 976 22.13 -19.15 -8.45
CA PHE A 976 21.44 -18.27 -7.50
C PHE A 976 20.34 -17.49 -8.21
N LEU A 977 19.09 -17.93 -8.07
CA LEU A 977 17.94 -17.40 -8.81
C LEU A 977 17.47 -16.05 -8.27
N MET A 978 17.63 -15.82 -6.96
CA MET A 978 17.22 -14.58 -6.31
C MET A 978 17.80 -13.28 -6.89
N VAL A 979 18.88 -13.36 -7.68
CA VAL A 979 19.51 -12.17 -8.27
C VAL A 979 18.60 -11.43 -9.24
N LEU A 980 17.55 -12.08 -9.74
CA LEU A 980 16.48 -11.47 -10.52
C LEU A 980 15.59 -10.53 -9.69
N ALA A 981 15.54 -10.71 -8.36
CA ALA A 981 14.73 -9.92 -7.44
C ALA A 981 15.52 -8.81 -6.71
N LEU A 982 16.81 -8.64 -7.02
CA LEU A 982 17.62 -7.56 -6.44
C LEU A 982 17.23 -6.22 -7.03
N VAL A 983 17.17 -5.17 -6.21
CA VAL A 983 16.86 -3.81 -6.65
C VAL A 983 17.84 -2.84 -6.00
N ALA A 984 18.45 -1.97 -6.80
CA ALA A 984 19.29 -0.88 -6.32
C ALA A 984 18.50 0.43 -6.32
N MET A 985 18.33 1.01 -5.13
CA MET A 985 17.74 2.33 -4.90
C MET A 985 18.86 3.36 -4.75
N GLY A 986 18.81 4.43 -5.55
CA GLY A 986 19.86 5.45 -5.65
C GLY A 986 20.54 5.48 -7.02
N ASP A 987 21.55 6.36 -7.16
CA ASP A 987 22.25 6.55 -8.43
C ASP A 987 23.30 5.45 -8.64
N ALA A 988 23.19 4.73 -9.76
CA ALA A 988 24.12 3.64 -10.05
C ALA A 988 25.46 4.11 -10.62
N GLU A 989 25.62 5.42 -10.90
CA GLU A 989 26.85 6.05 -11.41
C GLU A 989 27.90 6.37 -10.33
N TRP A 990 27.64 5.99 -9.07
CA TRP A 990 28.65 6.10 -8.03
C TRP A 990 29.94 5.44 -8.49
N HIS A 991 31.00 6.25 -8.54
CA HIS A 991 32.30 5.81 -9.03
C HIS A 991 32.99 4.98 -7.99
N LEU A 992 33.59 3.88 -8.43
CA LEU A 992 34.33 2.97 -7.57
C LEU A 992 35.82 3.11 -7.91
N PRO A 993 36.58 3.93 -7.17
CA PRO A 993 37.98 4.17 -7.47
C PRO A 993 38.79 2.89 -7.25
N ALA A 994 39.80 2.69 -8.10
CA ALA A 994 40.73 1.57 -7.97
C ALA A 994 41.36 1.56 -6.56
N ARG A 995 41.52 0.35 -6.01
CA ARG A 995 42.07 0.15 -4.66
C ARG A 995 43.41 0.85 -4.52
N ARG A 996 43.56 1.72 -3.52
CA ARG A 996 44.87 2.28 -3.16
C ARG A 996 45.77 1.10 -2.79
N GLN A 997 46.90 0.92 -3.50
CA GLN A 997 47.95 0.03 -3.02
C GLN A 997 48.36 0.52 -1.61
N PRO A 998 48.46 -0.37 -0.61
CA PRO A 998 48.91 0.03 0.70
C PRO A 998 50.27 0.70 0.58
N VAL A 999 50.37 1.96 1.01
CA VAL A 999 51.65 2.66 1.13
C VAL A 999 52.45 1.88 2.17
N PRO A 1000 53.67 1.39 1.85
CA PRO A 1000 54.46 0.65 2.81
C PRO A 1000 54.72 1.54 4.03
N PRO A 1001 54.65 0.99 5.26
CA PRO A 1001 54.88 1.77 6.46
C PRO A 1001 56.30 2.36 6.45
N HIS A 1002 56.39 3.67 6.65
CA HIS A 1002 57.65 4.40 6.81
C HIS A 1002 58.14 4.37 8.26
#